data_AF-A0A452HWI5-F1
#
_entry.id   AF-A0A452HWI5-F1
#
_cell.length_a   1.000
_cell.length_b   1.000
_cell.length_c   1.000
_cell.angle_alpha   90.00
_cell.angle_beta   90.00
_cell.angle_gamma   90.00
#
_symmetry.space_group_name_H-M   'P 1'
#
loop_
_entity.id
_entity.type
_entity.pdbx_description
1 polymer ?
#
loop_
_entity_poly.entity_id
_entity_poly.type
_entity_poly.pdbx_seq_one_letter_code
_entity_poly.pdbx_strand_id
1 'polypeptide(L)'
;GCQVCSESGTELGQSPAGRSPGNEVVGKVAAEAPLWAASEQKKCRQRSGHAGTERRAQGGGCSVHIPIPGWHWPVTVCSQTNIPFLQNVLSNDQFLRGTVDTQFIDENPELFNLRPGQNRAQKLLHYLGHVMVNGPITPIPVKARPSPIDPVVPTVPLGDPPTGFRDILLREGPQGFAKAVRQHRGLLLMDTTFRDAHQSLLATRVRTHDLKKISPFVAHNFNNLFSIENWGGATFDVAMRFLYECPWQRLQELRELIPNIPFQMLLRGANAVGYTNYPDNSVFKFCEVAKENGMDIFRVFDSLNYLPNMLLGMEAAGQAGGVVEAAISYTGDVADPTRTKYTLEYYVQLAEELVKAGTHILCIKDMAGLLKPRASELLVGALRQRFPEMPIHIHTHDTSGAGVASMLACAAAGADIVDVAVDAMSGMTSQPSMGALVACTRGTSQDTGIQMEKVFDYSEYWEMARGLYAAFDCTATMKSGNADVYENEIPGGQYTNLHFQAHSMGLGNKFKQVKKAYVEANKLLGDLIKVTPSSKIVGDLAQFMVQNNLSRQEVEAMADELSFPLSVVEFLQGYIGIPYGGFPEPFRSKVLKDLPRIEGRPGASLPALDFQQLEKELRTRHQEEEITPEDVLSAAMYPKVFDEFKEFTATFGPVECLSTRLFLEGPKIAEEFEVELERGKTLHIKALALGDLNRAGQREVFFELNGQLRSILVKDTQAMKEMHFHPKVLKDIKGQIGAPMPGKVIDIKVEEGAKVDKGQPLCVLSAMKMETVVNSPVAGTVKKIYVKPDMNLEGDDLILEIE
;
A
#
# COMPACT_ATOMS: atom_id res chain seq x y z
N GLY A 1 13.20 -21.74 -55.88
CA GLY A 1 13.71 -20.84 -56.92
C GLY A 1 13.51 -19.43 -56.41
N CYS A 2 14.48 -18.52 -56.43
CA CYS A 2 15.65 -18.40 -57.30
C CYS A 2 16.99 -18.43 -56.55
N GLN A 3 17.94 -19.13 -57.15
CA GLN A 3 19.39 -18.92 -57.08
C GLN A 3 19.72 -17.87 -58.17
N VAL A 4 20.73 -17.01 -58.06
CA VAL A 4 22.12 -17.08 -58.60
C VAL A 4 22.64 -15.64 -58.36
N CYS A 5 23.82 -15.33 -57.82
CA CYS A 5 25.16 -15.50 -58.40
C CYS A 5 26.24 -15.66 -57.31
N SER A 6 27.09 -16.65 -57.54
CA SER A 6 28.45 -16.82 -57.03
C SER A 6 29.46 -16.06 -57.89
N GLU A 7 30.62 -15.71 -57.32
CA GLU A 7 31.96 -15.66 -57.95
C GLU A 7 32.98 -15.46 -56.81
N SER A 8 33.73 -16.50 -56.39
CA SER A 8 35.02 -17.01 -56.91
C SER A 8 36.26 -16.20 -56.50
N GLY A 9 37.10 -16.77 -55.61
CA GLY A 9 38.54 -16.99 -55.84
C GLY A 9 39.39 -15.92 -55.12
N THR A 10 40.59 -16.10 -54.58
CA THR A 10 41.65 -17.13 -54.66
C THR A 10 42.67 -16.72 -53.55
N GLU A 11 43.06 -17.64 -52.66
CA GLU A 11 44.41 -18.21 -52.49
C GLU A 11 45.59 -17.34 -51.94
N LEU A 12 46.23 -17.93 -50.92
CA LEU A 12 47.67 -18.03 -50.58
C LEU A 12 48.38 -16.94 -49.76
N GLY A 13 49.01 -17.35 -48.65
CA GLY A 13 50.00 -16.53 -47.92
C GLY A 13 50.50 -16.98 -46.54
N GLN A 14 51.04 -18.22 -46.44
CA GLN A 14 52.17 -18.67 -45.57
C GLN A 14 52.21 -18.44 -44.02
N SER A 15 52.38 -19.59 -43.33
CA SER A 15 52.87 -19.84 -41.94
C SER A 15 54.42 -19.66 -41.83
N PRO A 16 55.15 -19.77 -40.68
CA PRO A 16 55.10 -20.90 -39.72
C PRO A 16 55.45 -20.67 -38.21
N ALA A 17 55.28 -21.77 -37.46
CA ALA A 17 55.94 -22.21 -36.21
C ALA A 17 55.21 -21.91 -34.87
N GLY A 18 54.98 -22.87 -33.96
CA GLY A 18 55.25 -24.31 -33.97
C GLY A 18 54.91 -25.02 -32.65
N ARG A 19 54.85 -26.36 -32.77
CA ARG A 19 54.97 -27.44 -31.75
C ARG A 19 53.74 -27.90 -30.92
N SER A 20 53.31 -29.11 -31.29
CA SER A 20 52.56 -30.18 -30.59
C SER A 20 53.44 -30.91 -29.54
N PRO A 21 53.04 -31.96 -28.75
CA PRO A 21 52.16 -33.14 -29.05
C PRO A 21 51.13 -33.51 -27.93
N GLY A 22 50.17 -34.44 -28.05
CA GLY A 22 49.83 -35.42 -29.08
C GLY A 22 48.66 -36.36 -28.68
N ASN A 23 48.34 -37.27 -29.62
CA ASN A 23 47.57 -38.54 -29.61
C ASN A 23 46.03 -38.49 -29.41
N GLU A 24 45.18 -38.70 -30.44
CA GLU A 24 44.82 -39.99 -31.11
C GLU A 24 44.45 -41.10 -30.10
N VAL A 25 43.26 -41.72 -30.14
CA VAL A 25 42.79 -42.63 -31.20
C VAL A 25 41.25 -42.77 -31.20
N VAL A 26 40.63 -42.66 -32.38
CA VAL A 26 39.33 -43.26 -32.74
C VAL A 26 39.56 -44.09 -34.00
N GLY A 27 39.05 -45.33 -34.07
CA GLY A 27 38.95 -46.00 -35.36
C GLY A 27 38.53 -47.48 -35.37
N LYS A 28 37.34 -47.71 -35.92
CA LYS A 28 36.77 -48.95 -36.53
C LYS A 28 36.23 -49.96 -35.50
N VAL A 29 34.98 -50.39 -35.57
CA VAL A 29 34.33 -51.04 -36.72
C VAL A 29 32.86 -50.63 -36.83
N ALA A 30 32.46 -50.17 -38.03
CA ALA A 30 31.09 -50.09 -38.48
C ALA A 30 30.98 -50.94 -39.76
N ALA A 31 30.15 -51.98 -39.73
CA ALA A 31 29.52 -52.58 -40.89
C ALA A 31 28.36 -53.46 -40.41
N GLU A 32 27.23 -53.38 -41.12
CA GLU A 32 26.00 -54.19 -41.00
C GLU A 32 24.93 -53.72 -39.99
N ALA A 33 24.03 -52.84 -40.44
CA ALA A 33 22.57 -53.09 -40.54
C ALA A 33 21.75 -51.80 -40.72
N PRO A 34 21.36 -51.39 -41.95
CA PRO A 34 20.28 -50.45 -42.16
C PRO A 34 19.14 -51.13 -42.93
N LEU A 35 18.00 -51.38 -42.28
CA LEU A 35 16.69 -51.53 -42.96
C LEU A 35 15.49 -51.44 -42.00
N TRP A 36 15.68 -51.47 -40.67
CA TRP A 36 14.57 -51.32 -39.71
C TRP A 36 14.30 -49.87 -39.25
N ALA A 37 15.29 -48.97 -39.33
CA ALA A 37 15.19 -47.62 -38.75
C ALA A 37 14.36 -46.60 -39.58
N ALA A 38 14.06 -46.89 -40.85
CA ALA A 38 13.39 -45.92 -41.73
C ALA A 38 11.86 -45.84 -41.56
N SER A 39 11.21 -46.86 -40.97
CA SER A 39 9.75 -46.88 -40.81
C SER A 39 9.24 -46.17 -39.55
N GLU A 40 10.05 -46.04 -38.49
CA GLU A 40 9.63 -45.37 -37.25
C GLU A 40 9.86 -43.85 -37.26
N GLN A 41 10.87 -43.34 -37.98
CA GLN A 41 11.10 -41.89 -38.07
C GLN A 41 9.97 -41.13 -38.78
N LYS A 42 9.20 -41.79 -39.66
CA LYS A 42 8.02 -41.17 -40.28
C LYS A 42 6.80 -41.09 -39.34
N LYS A 43 6.71 -41.93 -38.30
CA LYS A 43 5.59 -41.89 -37.33
C LYS A 43 5.82 -40.90 -36.19
N CYS A 44 7.07 -40.57 -35.85
CA CYS A 44 7.38 -39.67 -34.74
C CYS A 44 7.26 -38.17 -35.08
N ARG A 45 7.21 -37.78 -36.37
CA ARG A 45 7.09 -36.37 -36.80
C ARG A 45 5.68 -35.77 -36.67
N GLN A 46 4.65 -36.54 -36.33
CA GLN A 46 3.26 -36.05 -36.23
C GLN A 46 2.82 -35.65 -34.81
N ARG A 47 3.70 -35.70 -33.79
CA ARG A 47 3.31 -35.52 -32.38
C ARG A 47 4.15 -34.51 -31.57
N SER A 48 4.72 -33.50 -32.21
CA SER A 48 5.41 -32.40 -31.53
C SER A 48 4.51 -31.16 -31.46
N GLY A 49 4.19 -30.67 -30.26
CA GLY A 49 3.42 -29.43 -30.07
C GLY A 49 4.14 -28.23 -30.68
N HIS A 50 3.49 -27.53 -31.62
CA HIS A 50 3.98 -26.29 -32.21
C HIS A 50 3.23 -25.10 -31.59
N ALA A 51 3.86 -23.92 -31.58
CA ALA A 51 3.22 -22.69 -31.10
C ALA A 51 1.86 -22.46 -31.79
N GLY A 52 0.79 -22.27 -31.01
CA GLY A 52 -0.56 -21.98 -31.52
C GLY A 52 -1.45 -23.19 -31.87
N THR A 53 -1.11 -24.42 -31.48
CA THR A 53 -1.97 -25.60 -31.70
C THR A 53 -2.72 -26.06 -30.44
N GLU A 54 -4.06 -26.17 -30.52
CA GLU A 54 -4.90 -26.74 -29.45
C GLU A 54 -4.75 -28.27 -29.33
N ARG A 55 -4.68 -28.79 -28.09
CA ARG A 55 -4.69 -30.24 -27.86
C ARG A 55 -6.08 -30.80 -28.04
N ARG A 56 -6.20 -31.87 -28.84
CA ARG A 56 -7.42 -32.69 -28.91
C ARG A 56 -7.43 -33.72 -27.77
N ALA A 57 -8.56 -33.85 -27.07
CA ALA A 57 -8.74 -34.81 -25.97
C ALA A 57 -8.62 -36.30 -26.37
N GLN A 58 -8.63 -36.62 -27.66
CA GLN A 58 -8.63 -37.99 -28.19
C GLN A 58 -7.23 -38.57 -28.48
N GLY A 59 -6.14 -37.85 -28.15
CA GLY A 59 -4.75 -38.32 -28.33
C GLY A 59 -4.00 -38.53 -27.01
N GLY A 60 -2.98 -39.40 -26.99
CA GLY A 60 -2.13 -39.61 -25.81
C GLY A 60 -1.44 -38.32 -25.35
N GLY A 61 -1.32 -38.11 -24.04
CA GLY A 61 -0.91 -36.83 -23.41
C GLY A 61 0.55 -36.37 -23.61
N CYS A 62 1.32 -37.01 -24.49
CA CYS A 62 2.72 -36.68 -24.74
C CYS A 62 2.85 -35.31 -25.43
N SER A 63 3.60 -34.39 -24.82
CA SER A 63 3.81 -33.01 -25.31
C SER A 63 5.10 -32.89 -26.12
N VAL A 64 6.20 -33.40 -25.55
CA VAL A 64 7.57 -33.37 -26.06
C VAL A 64 8.28 -34.61 -25.51
N HIS A 65 9.11 -35.26 -26.30
CA HIS A 65 10.03 -36.30 -25.84
C HIS A 65 11.44 -35.69 -25.75
N ILE A 66 12.07 -35.75 -24.57
CA ILE A 66 13.40 -35.21 -24.34
C ILE A 66 14.40 -36.36 -24.12
N PRO A 67 15.06 -36.88 -25.17
CA PRO A 67 16.23 -37.73 -24.99
C PRO A 67 17.45 -36.83 -24.67
N ILE A 68 18.12 -37.07 -23.54
CA ILE A 68 19.29 -36.26 -23.14
C ILE A 68 20.59 -37.01 -23.48
N PRO A 69 21.27 -36.63 -24.58
CA PRO A 69 22.73 -36.65 -24.63
C PRO A 69 23.23 -35.20 -24.68
N GLY A 70 23.48 -34.61 -23.51
CA GLY A 70 24.42 -33.50 -23.34
C GLY A 70 23.98 -32.04 -23.53
N TRP A 71 22.72 -31.67 -23.83
CA TRP A 71 22.31 -30.26 -23.98
C TRP A 71 20.89 -29.96 -23.47
N HIS A 72 20.66 -28.76 -22.89
CA HIS A 72 19.37 -28.29 -22.37
C HIS A 72 18.68 -27.27 -23.30
N TRP A 73 17.36 -27.40 -23.46
CA TRP A 73 16.46 -26.39 -24.07
C TRP A 73 15.26 -26.13 -23.15
N PRO A 74 14.86 -24.87 -22.89
CA PRO A 74 13.64 -24.57 -22.15
C PRO A 74 12.39 -24.74 -23.04
N VAL A 75 11.35 -25.40 -22.52
CA VAL A 75 10.03 -25.57 -23.16
C VAL A 75 8.98 -24.85 -22.32
N THR A 76 8.16 -24.00 -22.93
CA THR A 76 7.00 -23.36 -22.28
C THR A 76 5.71 -23.97 -22.85
N VAL A 77 4.85 -24.53 -22.00
CA VAL A 77 3.56 -25.14 -22.39
C VAL A 77 2.44 -24.52 -21.55
N CYS A 78 1.33 -24.11 -22.17
CA CYS A 78 0.17 -23.51 -21.47
C CYS A 78 -0.68 -24.49 -20.62
N SER A 79 -0.36 -25.79 -20.60
CA SER A 79 -1.05 -26.82 -19.82
C SER A 79 -0.18 -27.30 -18.65
N GLN A 80 -0.80 -27.80 -17.58
CA GLN A 80 -0.06 -28.50 -16.51
C GLN A 80 0.84 -29.60 -17.11
N THR A 81 2.07 -29.72 -16.61
CA THR A 81 3.05 -30.69 -17.08
C THR A 81 3.56 -31.53 -15.91
N ASN A 82 4.10 -32.71 -16.20
CA ASN A 82 4.76 -33.57 -15.21
C ASN A 82 6.22 -33.16 -14.92
N ILE A 83 6.66 -31.96 -15.35
CA ILE A 83 8.05 -31.51 -15.15
C ILE A 83 8.45 -31.47 -13.67
N PRO A 84 7.64 -30.90 -12.74
CA PRO A 84 8.01 -30.89 -11.32
C PRO A 84 8.17 -32.30 -10.73
N PHE A 85 7.32 -33.24 -11.17
CA PHE A 85 7.43 -34.65 -10.78
C PHE A 85 8.75 -35.27 -11.30
N LEU A 86 9.08 -35.03 -12.57
CA LEU A 86 10.34 -35.51 -13.15
C LEU A 86 11.56 -34.88 -12.46
N GLN A 87 11.50 -33.62 -12.03
CA GLN A 87 12.57 -32.98 -11.27
C GLN A 87 12.76 -33.64 -9.89
N ASN A 88 11.67 -33.96 -9.19
CA ASN A 88 11.73 -34.71 -7.93
C ASN A 88 12.35 -36.10 -8.14
N VAL A 89 11.97 -36.81 -9.22
CA VAL A 89 12.57 -38.10 -9.58
C VAL A 89 14.07 -37.96 -9.84
N LEU A 90 14.48 -36.99 -10.66
CA LEU A 90 15.89 -36.75 -11.01
C LEU A 90 16.75 -36.26 -9.83
N SER A 91 16.12 -35.77 -8.76
CA SER A 91 16.79 -35.29 -7.55
C SER A 91 16.76 -36.30 -6.41
N ASN A 92 16.06 -37.43 -6.56
CA ASN A 92 15.95 -38.47 -5.54
C ASN A 92 17.22 -39.33 -5.51
N ASP A 93 17.76 -39.55 -4.31
CA ASP A 93 19.01 -40.27 -4.09
C ASP A 93 18.99 -41.72 -4.60
N GLN A 94 17.85 -42.42 -4.52
CA GLN A 94 17.73 -43.79 -5.03
C GLN A 94 17.80 -43.81 -6.57
N PHE A 95 17.16 -42.84 -7.22
CA PHE A 95 17.21 -42.68 -8.67
C PHE A 95 18.62 -42.32 -9.16
N LEU A 96 19.30 -41.39 -8.47
CA LEU A 96 20.67 -40.98 -8.78
C LEU A 96 21.68 -42.12 -8.62
N ARG A 97 21.48 -43.01 -7.66
CA ARG A 97 22.34 -44.18 -7.40
C ARG A 97 21.97 -45.40 -8.25
N GLY A 98 20.91 -45.31 -9.04
CA GLY A 98 20.41 -46.42 -9.88
C GLY A 98 19.83 -47.58 -9.06
N THR A 99 19.49 -47.36 -7.80
CA THR A 99 18.91 -48.37 -6.89
C THR A 99 17.39 -48.24 -6.90
N VAL A 100 16.77 -48.31 -8.08
CA VAL A 100 15.32 -48.18 -8.26
C VAL A 100 14.75 -49.43 -8.91
N ASP A 101 13.54 -49.80 -8.54
CA ASP A 101 12.78 -50.89 -9.15
C ASP A 101 11.41 -50.39 -9.64
N THR A 102 10.51 -51.30 -9.99
CA THR A 102 9.17 -50.95 -10.48
C THR A 102 8.25 -50.34 -9.41
N GLN A 103 8.59 -50.48 -8.13
CA GLN A 103 7.82 -49.95 -7.00
C GLN A 103 8.34 -48.59 -6.52
N PHE A 104 9.50 -48.14 -7.01
CA PHE A 104 10.15 -46.87 -6.63
C PHE A 104 9.17 -45.67 -6.52
N ILE A 105 8.30 -45.45 -7.49
CA ILE A 105 7.37 -44.29 -7.43
C ILE A 105 6.34 -44.46 -6.31
N ASP A 106 5.85 -45.67 -6.08
CA ASP A 106 4.85 -45.97 -5.05
C ASP A 106 5.44 -45.94 -3.63
N GLU A 107 6.73 -46.29 -3.49
CA GLU A 107 7.47 -46.30 -2.23
C GLU A 107 8.03 -44.93 -1.81
N ASN A 108 8.05 -43.96 -2.74
CA ASN A 108 8.58 -42.61 -2.52
C ASN A 108 7.46 -41.55 -2.71
N PRO A 109 6.47 -41.49 -1.80
CA PRO A 109 5.32 -40.57 -1.93
C PRO A 109 5.72 -39.09 -1.94
N GLU A 110 6.90 -38.74 -1.43
CA GLU A 110 7.46 -37.39 -1.49
C GLU A 110 7.72 -36.90 -2.91
N LEU A 111 7.82 -37.79 -3.91
CA LEU A 111 7.93 -37.41 -5.33
C LEU A 111 6.72 -36.60 -5.82
N PHE A 112 5.57 -36.77 -5.16
CA PHE A 112 4.33 -36.03 -5.42
C PHE A 112 4.21 -34.73 -4.63
N ASN A 113 5.22 -34.38 -3.81
CA ASN A 113 5.32 -33.03 -3.25
C ASN A 113 5.81 -32.06 -4.34
N LEU A 114 4.89 -31.68 -5.22
CA LEU A 114 5.18 -30.83 -6.37
C LEU A 114 5.20 -29.37 -5.95
N ARG A 115 6.40 -28.79 -5.84
CA ARG A 115 6.54 -27.35 -5.61
C ARG A 115 6.03 -26.59 -6.84
N PRO A 116 5.03 -25.70 -6.71
CA PRO A 116 4.59 -24.88 -7.83
C PRO A 116 5.73 -23.99 -8.29
N GLY A 117 5.97 -23.91 -9.61
CA GLY A 117 6.92 -22.96 -10.16
C GLY A 117 6.46 -21.52 -9.89
N GLN A 118 7.35 -20.67 -9.37
CA GLN A 118 7.02 -19.27 -9.11
C GLN A 118 6.89 -18.48 -10.42
N ASN A 119 5.66 -18.19 -10.83
CA ASN A 119 5.38 -17.51 -12.09
C ASN A 119 5.42 -15.97 -11.99
N ARG A 120 6.43 -15.43 -11.31
CA ARG A 120 6.53 -13.99 -10.98
C ARG A 120 6.51 -13.09 -12.21
N ALA A 121 7.25 -13.45 -13.26
CA ALA A 121 7.29 -12.67 -14.50
C ALA A 121 5.92 -12.57 -15.19
N GLN A 122 5.17 -13.67 -15.30
CA GLN A 122 3.84 -13.64 -15.90
C GLN A 122 2.85 -12.83 -15.08
N LYS A 123 2.93 -12.90 -13.74
CA LYS A 123 2.11 -12.08 -12.84
C LYS A 123 2.38 -10.57 -13.04
N LEU A 124 3.64 -10.17 -13.18
CA LEU A 124 3.98 -8.78 -13.51
C LEU A 124 3.48 -8.34 -14.89
N LEU A 125 3.61 -9.19 -15.91
CA LEU A 125 3.01 -8.90 -17.22
C LEU A 125 1.49 -8.77 -17.15
N HIS A 126 0.84 -9.55 -16.28
CA HIS A 126 -0.59 -9.44 -16.03
C HIS A 126 -0.97 -8.11 -15.38
N TYR A 127 -0.17 -7.63 -14.42
CA TYR A 127 -0.36 -6.31 -13.83
C TYR A 127 -0.17 -5.19 -14.87
N LEU A 128 0.94 -5.21 -15.61
CA LEU A 128 1.23 -4.20 -16.63
C LEU A 128 0.13 -4.19 -17.71
N GLY A 129 -0.33 -5.36 -18.15
CA GLY A 129 -1.45 -5.49 -19.08
C GLY A 129 -2.76 -4.95 -18.49
N HIS A 130 -3.02 -5.19 -17.21
CA HIS A 130 -4.17 -4.60 -16.51
C HIS A 130 -4.12 -3.08 -16.54
N VAL A 131 -2.99 -2.48 -16.18
CA VAL A 131 -2.82 -1.03 -16.16
C VAL A 131 -2.96 -0.43 -17.56
N MET A 132 -2.43 -1.08 -18.60
CA MET A 132 -2.60 -0.63 -19.99
C MET A 132 -4.06 -0.62 -20.46
N VAL A 133 -4.89 -1.57 -19.98
CA VAL A 133 -6.31 -1.68 -20.39
C VAL A 133 -7.22 -0.82 -19.53
N ASN A 134 -7.07 -0.88 -18.21
CA ASN A 134 -8.03 -0.34 -17.24
C ASN A 134 -7.53 0.92 -16.52
N GLY A 135 -6.25 1.28 -16.68
CA GLY A 135 -5.57 2.25 -15.82
C GLY A 135 -5.12 1.64 -14.49
N PRO A 136 -4.50 2.46 -13.61
CA PRO A 136 -4.01 1.98 -12.33
C PRO A 136 -5.16 1.57 -11.41
N ILE A 137 -4.91 0.52 -10.63
CA ILE A 137 -5.85 0.03 -9.62
C ILE A 137 -5.92 1.02 -8.45
N THR A 138 -4.80 1.67 -8.12
CA THR A 138 -4.73 2.72 -7.10
C THR A 138 -5.62 3.90 -7.48
N PRO A 139 -6.58 4.32 -6.62
CA PRO A 139 -7.48 5.42 -6.93
C PRO A 139 -6.73 6.74 -7.11
N ILE A 140 -6.90 7.38 -8.28
CA ILE A 140 -6.30 8.67 -8.60
C ILE A 140 -7.27 9.81 -8.23
N PRO A 141 -6.91 10.73 -7.31
CA PRO A 141 -7.79 11.81 -6.89
C PRO A 141 -7.83 12.98 -7.89
N VAL A 142 -6.76 13.18 -8.68
CA VAL A 142 -6.62 14.32 -9.59
C VAL A 142 -6.15 13.85 -10.96
N LYS A 143 -6.68 14.45 -12.03
CA LYS A 143 -6.27 14.19 -13.42
C LYS A 143 -4.90 14.81 -13.76
N ALA A 144 -3.88 14.50 -12.98
CA ALA A 144 -2.48 14.81 -13.28
C ALA A 144 -1.74 13.50 -13.59
N ARG A 145 -0.77 13.56 -14.51
CA ARG A 145 0.01 12.39 -14.93
C ARG A 145 1.38 12.39 -14.25
N PRO A 146 1.90 11.21 -13.87
CA PRO A 146 3.30 11.05 -13.47
C PRO A 146 4.29 11.65 -14.47
N SER A 147 5.38 12.22 -13.96
CA SER A 147 6.51 12.64 -14.79
C SER A 147 7.03 11.47 -15.65
N PRO A 148 7.36 11.71 -16.93
CA PRO A 148 8.00 10.70 -17.77
C PRO A 148 9.50 10.54 -17.48
N ILE A 149 10.06 11.39 -16.61
CA ILE A 149 11.48 11.42 -16.28
C ILE A 149 11.69 10.72 -14.94
N ASP A 150 12.55 9.71 -14.93
CA ASP A 150 12.97 9.04 -13.70
C ASP A 150 13.92 9.93 -12.89
N PRO A 151 13.84 9.92 -11.55
CA PRO A 151 14.68 10.74 -10.69
C PRO A 151 16.14 10.31 -10.77
N VAL A 152 17.03 11.29 -10.85
CA VAL A 152 18.48 11.06 -10.87
C VAL A 152 18.98 10.86 -9.46
N VAL A 153 19.54 9.69 -9.17
CA VAL A 153 20.15 9.39 -7.86
C VAL A 153 21.50 10.11 -7.77
N PRO A 154 21.75 10.94 -6.73
CA PRO A 154 23.05 11.58 -6.54
C PRO A 154 24.16 10.55 -6.33
N THR A 155 25.40 10.94 -6.60
CA THR A 155 26.56 10.03 -6.45
C THR A 155 26.76 9.66 -4.99
N VAL A 156 26.91 8.36 -4.72
CA VAL A 156 27.16 7.81 -3.39
C VAL A 156 28.60 7.29 -3.31
N PRO A 157 29.35 7.60 -2.23
CA PRO A 157 30.67 7.02 -2.00
C PRO A 157 30.63 5.48 -1.99
N LEU A 158 31.74 4.86 -2.40
CA LEU A 158 31.92 3.40 -2.26
C LEU A 158 32.33 3.07 -0.82
N GLY A 159 31.69 2.06 -0.24
CA GLY A 159 32.00 1.55 1.11
C GLY A 159 30.80 1.62 2.05
N ASP A 160 31.07 1.38 3.33
CA ASP A 160 30.07 1.48 4.39
C ASP A 160 29.85 2.96 4.78
N PRO A 161 28.62 3.35 5.15
CA PRO A 161 28.34 4.71 5.58
C PRO A 161 29.06 5.05 6.90
N PRO A 162 29.32 6.34 7.19
CA PRO A 162 29.96 6.75 8.44
C PRO A 162 29.13 6.38 9.67
N THR A 163 29.77 6.28 10.83
CA THR A 163 29.06 6.05 12.10
C THR A 163 28.06 7.16 12.38
N GLY A 164 26.91 6.80 12.93
CA GLY A 164 25.82 7.71 13.29
C GLY A 164 25.26 7.44 14.68
N PHE A 165 24.13 8.09 14.97
CA PHE A 165 23.46 7.99 16.27
C PHE A 165 22.94 6.58 16.59
N ARG A 166 22.71 5.73 15.58
CA ARG A 166 22.28 4.34 15.78
C ARG A 166 23.38 3.50 16.41
N ASP A 167 24.64 3.76 16.10
CA ASP A 167 25.77 3.04 16.70
C ASP A 167 25.85 3.27 18.21
N ILE A 168 25.53 4.49 18.67
CA ILE A 168 25.44 4.83 20.09
C ILE A 168 24.28 4.06 20.72
N LEU A 169 23.11 4.05 20.07
CA LEU A 169 21.94 3.32 20.57
C LEU A 169 22.21 1.82 20.71
N LEU A 170 22.84 1.19 19.72
CA LEU A 170 23.16 -0.24 19.76
C LEU A 170 24.21 -0.57 20.84
N ARG A 171 25.17 0.33 21.08
CA ARG A 171 26.23 0.14 22.07
C ARG A 171 25.78 0.40 23.50
N GLU A 172 24.98 1.45 23.72
CA GLU A 172 24.71 2.01 25.06
C GLU A 172 23.22 1.91 25.46
N GLY A 173 22.37 1.41 24.57
CA GLY A 173 20.94 1.28 24.79
C GLY A 173 20.18 2.62 24.81
N PRO A 174 18.85 2.58 25.02
CA PRO A 174 17.99 3.77 24.94
C PRO A 174 18.38 4.92 25.88
N GLN A 175 18.85 4.61 27.09
CA GLN A 175 19.27 5.62 28.06
C GLN A 175 20.60 6.29 27.67
N GLY A 176 21.57 5.52 27.19
CA GLY A 176 22.83 6.07 26.67
C GLY A 176 22.59 6.94 25.44
N PHE A 177 21.70 6.51 24.55
CA PHE A 177 21.25 7.28 23.41
C PHE A 177 20.62 8.63 23.81
N ALA A 178 19.62 8.63 24.71
CA ALA A 178 18.98 9.86 25.18
C ALA A 178 19.99 10.84 25.82
N LYS A 179 20.95 10.32 26.60
CA LYS A 179 22.03 11.13 27.16
C LYS A 179 22.91 11.74 26.08
N ALA A 180 23.29 10.96 25.05
CA ALA A 180 24.10 11.45 23.94
C ALA A 180 23.39 12.56 23.15
N VAL A 181 22.08 12.43 22.94
CA VAL A 181 21.23 13.47 22.32
C VAL A 181 21.28 14.76 23.14
N ARG A 182 21.04 14.67 24.46
CA ARG A 182 21.06 15.86 25.33
C ARG A 182 22.43 16.54 25.38
N GLN A 183 23.50 15.76 25.29
CA GLN A 183 24.89 16.25 25.34
C GLN A 183 25.39 16.80 23.99
N HIS A 184 24.64 16.57 22.91
CA HIS A 184 24.99 17.09 21.60
C HIS A 184 25.04 18.63 21.61
N ARG A 185 26.04 19.20 20.92
CA ARG A 185 26.16 20.65 20.74
C ARG A 185 25.61 21.00 19.37
N GLY A 186 24.64 21.90 19.34
CA GLY A 186 23.91 22.24 18.11
C GLY A 186 22.49 21.69 18.13
N LEU A 187 21.74 21.98 17.07
CA LEU A 187 20.40 21.45 16.88
C LEU A 187 20.47 20.15 16.07
N LEU A 188 19.85 19.09 16.58
CA LEU A 188 19.67 17.86 15.80
C LEU A 188 18.41 17.96 14.93
N LEU A 189 18.48 17.36 13.74
CA LEU A 189 17.34 17.27 12.83
C LEU A 189 16.84 15.83 12.74
N MET A 190 15.52 15.68 12.66
CA MET A 190 14.83 14.44 12.34
C MET A 190 14.22 14.59 10.93
N ASP A 191 14.55 13.69 9.99
CA ASP A 191 14.02 13.75 8.61
C ASP A 191 12.69 13.00 8.45
N THR A 192 11.60 13.71 8.18
CA THR A 192 10.25 13.14 7.97
C THR A 192 9.97 12.77 6.51
N THR A 193 10.92 12.98 5.60
CA THR A 193 10.72 12.81 4.16
C THR A 193 10.20 11.41 3.81
N PHE A 194 10.61 10.38 4.56
CA PHE A 194 10.27 8.98 4.32
C PHE A 194 8.89 8.58 4.90
N ARG A 195 8.22 9.45 5.68
CA ARG A 195 6.93 9.16 6.33
C ARG A 195 5.97 10.34 6.27
N ASP A 196 6.13 11.34 7.15
CA ASP A 196 5.09 12.35 7.36
C ASP A 196 4.97 13.36 6.22
N ALA A 197 6.08 13.66 5.55
CA ALA A 197 6.09 14.61 4.45
C ALA A 197 5.18 14.17 3.31
N HIS A 198 5.38 12.94 2.81
CA HIS A 198 4.53 12.39 1.75
C HIS A 198 3.14 11.98 2.25
N GLN A 199 2.98 11.65 3.54
CA GLN A 199 1.66 11.50 4.14
C GLN A 199 0.83 12.79 4.03
N SER A 200 1.47 13.94 4.18
CA SER A 200 0.83 15.26 4.14
C SER A 200 0.64 15.80 2.72
N LEU A 201 1.66 15.64 1.86
CA LEU A 201 1.72 16.22 0.52
C LEU A 201 1.15 15.30 -0.56
N LEU A 202 1.38 13.99 -0.46
CA LEU A 202 1.18 13.02 -1.55
C LEU A 202 0.23 11.88 -1.15
N ALA A 203 -0.65 12.13 -0.17
CA ALA A 203 -1.59 11.14 0.36
C ALA A 203 -0.91 9.80 0.75
N THR A 204 0.31 9.86 1.27
CA THR A 204 1.11 8.69 1.69
C THR A 204 1.50 7.73 0.55
N ARG A 205 1.52 8.20 -0.71
CA ARG A 205 1.70 7.32 -1.89
C ARG A 205 3.14 7.04 -2.28
N VAL A 206 4.14 7.57 -1.58
CA VAL A 206 5.54 7.29 -1.89
C VAL A 206 5.86 5.81 -1.67
N ARG A 207 6.37 5.17 -2.73
CA ARG A 207 6.64 3.74 -2.81
C ARG A 207 8.02 3.38 -2.29
N THR A 208 8.17 2.12 -1.88
CA THR A 208 9.46 1.57 -1.42
C THR A 208 10.55 1.72 -2.48
N HIS A 209 10.20 1.58 -3.76
CA HIS A 209 11.11 1.76 -4.90
C HIS A 209 11.89 3.08 -4.86
N ASP A 210 11.21 4.21 -4.67
CA ASP A 210 11.85 5.53 -4.68
C ASP A 210 12.59 5.82 -3.37
N LEU A 211 12.13 5.26 -2.24
CA LEU A 211 12.82 5.37 -0.95
C LEU A 211 14.17 4.62 -0.98
N LYS A 212 14.19 3.40 -1.53
CA LYS A 212 15.42 2.58 -1.63
C LYS A 212 16.50 3.27 -2.46
N LYS A 213 16.12 3.85 -3.60
CA LYS A 213 17.05 4.50 -4.53
C LYS A 213 17.88 5.60 -3.88
N ILE A 214 17.28 6.41 -3.01
CA ILE A 214 17.97 7.52 -2.34
C ILE A 214 18.60 7.14 -0.98
N SER A 215 18.22 5.99 -0.41
CA SER A 215 18.65 5.57 0.93
C SER A 215 20.18 5.51 1.12
N PRO A 216 20.98 4.95 0.20
CA PRO A 216 22.44 4.96 0.34
C PRO A 216 23.03 6.37 0.40
N PHE A 217 22.47 7.33 -0.35
CA PHE A 217 22.92 8.72 -0.30
C PHE A 217 22.65 9.35 1.07
N VAL A 218 21.46 9.09 1.63
CA VAL A 218 21.07 9.58 2.96
C VAL A 218 21.99 8.99 4.04
N ALA A 219 22.22 7.68 4.01
CA ALA A 219 23.10 7.00 4.97
C ALA A 219 24.52 7.59 5.00
N HIS A 220 25.07 7.98 3.85
CA HIS A 220 26.44 8.50 3.74
C HIS A 220 26.58 9.98 4.12
N ASN A 221 25.58 10.80 3.79
CA ASN A 221 25.71 12.27 3.88
C ASN A 221 24.96 12.90 5.05
N PHE A 222 24.05 12.14 5.68
CA PHE A 222 23.20 12.61 6.77
C PHE A 222 23.34 11.72 8.02
N ASN A 223 24.53 11.15 8.24
CA ASN A 223 24.84 10.26 9.37
C ASN A 223 24.69 10.94 10.74
N ASN A 224 24.64 12.28 10.79
CA ASN A 224 24.41 13.08 11.99
C ASN A 224 22.94 13.40 12.27
N LEU A 225 21.99 12.92 11.46
CA LEU A 225 20.56 13.01 11.79
C LEU A 225 20.28 12.29 13.12
N PHE A 226 19.37 12.86 13.91
CA PHE A 226 18.87 12.21 15.12
C PHE A 226 18.17 10.90 14.77
N SER A 227 17.29 10.95 13.76
CA SER A 227 16.60 9.79 13.21
C SER A 227 16.00 10.12 11.83
N ILE A 228 15.60 9.08 11.11
CA ILE A 228 14.70 9.19 9.95
C ILE A 228 13.38 8.58 10.37
N GLU A 229 12.31 9.36 10.26
CA GLU A 229 10.97 8.81 10.42
C GLU A 229 10.51 8.21 9.10
N ASN A 230 10.39 6.89 9.07
CA ASN A 230 10.11 6.13 7.85
C ASN A 230 8.94 5.16 7.97
N TRP A 231 8.27 5.11 9.13
CA TRP A 231 7.28 4.09 9.43
C TRP A 231 6.19 4.54 10.41
N GLY A 232 5.14 3.73 10.55
CA GLY A 232 3.95 4.10 11.34
C GLY A 232 3.11 5.18 10.66
N GLY A 233 2.25 5.85 11.44
CA GLY A 233 1.25 6.74 10.86
C GLY A 233 0.34 6.00 9.87
N ALA A 234 0.10 6.57 8.68
CA ALA A 234 -0.73 5.94 7.65
C ALA A 234 0.03 4.96 6.74
N THR A 235 1.37 4.90 6.84
CA THR A 235 2.19 4.15 5.87
C THR A 235 1.89 2.65 5.88
N PHE A 236 1.59 2.08 7.04
CA PHE A 236 1.33 0.64 7.20
C PHE A 236 0.09 0.19 6.42
N ASP A 237 -1.06 0.86 6.61
CA ASP A 237 -2.29 0.59 5.85
C ASP A 237 -2.13 0.92 4.37
N VAL A 238 -1.56 2.09 4.05
CA VAL A 238 -1.48 2.57 2.67
C VAL A 238 -0.56 1.70 1.80
N ALA A 239 0.55 1.21 2.36
CA ALA A 239 1.45 0.30 1.67
C ALA A 239 0.70 -0.94 1.16
N MET A 240 -0.06 -1.61 2.04
CA MET A 240 -0.83 -2.80 1.65
C MET A 240 -2.04 -2.46 0.77
N ARG A 241 -2.83 -1.45 1.18
CA ARG A 241 -4.14 -1.16 0.57
C ARG A 241 -4.03 -0.54 -0.82
N PHE A 242 -3.08 0.35 -1.02
CA PHE A 242 -3.04 1.22 -2.20
C PHE A 242 -1.78 1.07 -3.03
N LEU A 243 -0.66 0.71 -2.42
CA LEU A 243 0.61 0.50 -3.12
C LEU A 243 0.86 -0.99 -3.40
N TYR A 244 0.11 -1.86 -2.74
CA TYR A 244 0.20 -3.31 -2.81
C TYR A 244 1.62 -3.83 -2.56
N GLU A 245 2.27 -3.27 -1.54
CA GLU A 245 3.60 -3.66 -1.09
C GLU A 245 3.62 -3.91 0.41
N CYS A 246 4.51 -4.81 0.87
CA CYS A 246 4.61 -5.17 2.27
C CYS A 246 5.32 -4.05 3.06
N PRO A 247 4.68 -3.45 4.10
CA PRO A 247 5.33 -2.42 4.89
C PRO A 247 6.55 -2.97 5.65
N TRP A 248 6.53 -4.24 6.06
CA TRP A 248 7.63 -4.87 6.80
C TRP A 248 8.86 -5.06 5.92
N GLN A 249 8.66 -5.52 4.68
CA GLN A 249 9.74 -5.59 3.71
C GLN A 249 10.34 -4.22 3.43
N ARG A 250 9.51 -3.17 3.33
CA ARG A 250 10.00 -1.78 3.25
C ARG A 250 10.92 -1.45 4.44
N LEU A 251 10.53 -1.78 5.67
CA LEU A 251 11.36 -1.52 6.85
C LEU A 251 12.70 -2.26 6.78
N GLN A 252 12.67 -3.56 6.48
CA GLN A 252 13.85 -4.42 6.38
C GLN A 252 14.82 -3.91 5.30
N GLU A 253 14.33 -3.67 4.08
CA GLU A 253 15.16 -3.24 2.96
C GLU A 253 15.76 -1.84 3.19
N LEU A 254 14.98 -0.90 3.75
CA LEU A 254 15.53 0.41 4.13
C LEU A 254 16.56 0.27 5.25
N ARG A 255 16.36 -0.67 6.18
CA ARG A 255 17.28 -0.88 7.31
C ARG A 255 18.63 -1.36 6.84
N GLU A 256 18.65 -2.29 5.88
CA GLU A 256 19.87 -2.77 5.24
C GLU A 256 20.62 -1.63 4.53
N LEU A 257 19.91 -0.75 3.84
CA LEU A 257 20.49 0.37 3.10
C LEU A 257 20.94 1.54 3.99
N ILE A 258 20.36 1.68 5.19
CA ILE A 258 20.65 2.74 6.16
C ILE A 258 20.99 2.10 7.51
N PRO A 259 22.20 1.56 7.72
CA PRO A 259 22.54 0.85 8.95
C PRO A 259 22.88 1.78 10.15
N ASN A 260 23.18 3.05 9.91
CA ASN A 260 23.85 3.97 10.84
C ASN A 260 22.95 5.06 11.46
N ILE A 261 21.76 5.31 10.91
CA ILE A 261 20.81 6.34 11.39
C ILE A 261 19.62 5.66 12.09
N PRO A 262 19.19 6.08 13.29
CA PRO A 262 18.04 5.49 13.95
C PRO A 262 16.77 5.59 13.11
N PHE A 263 15.98 4.52 13.06
CA PHE A 263 14.64 4.58 12.47
C PHE A 263 13.60 4.91 13.52
N GLN A 264 12.71 5.83 13.17
CA GLN A 264 11.64 6.28 14.01
C GLN A 264 10.28 5.96 13.38
N MET A 265 9.34 5.56 14.22
CA MET A 265 7.94 5.42 13.84
C MET A 265 7.00 6.22 14.73
N LEU A 266 5.88 6.63 14.15
CA LEU A 266 4.74 7.15 14.89
C LEU A 266 3.84 5.99 15.33
N LEU A 267 3.70 5.79 16.64
CA LEU A 267 2.92 4.72 17.27
C LEU A 267 1.75 5.32 18.07
N ARG A 268 0.51 4.89 17.79
CA ARG A 268 -0.65 5.25 18.60
C ARG A 268 -0.71 4.32 19.82
N GLY A 269 -0.67 4.88 21.03
CA GLY A 269 -0.39 4.14 22.26
C GLY A 269 -1.15 2.82 22.43
N ALA A 270 -2.49 2.86 22.38
CA ALA A 270 -3.31 1.66 22.56
C ALA A 270 -3.70 0.94 21.25
N ASN A 271 -3.28 1.47 20.10
CA ASN A 271 -3.73 0.98 18.79
C ASN A 271 -2.59 0.60 17.84
N ALA A 272 -1.34 0.75 18.27
CA ALA A 272 -0.16 0.65 17.43
C ALA A 272 -0.27 1.47 16.13
N VAL A 273 -0.52 0.80 15.00
CA VAL A 273 -0.69 1.42 13.68
C VAL A 273 -2.13 1.42 13.18
N GLY A 274 -3.05 0.78 13.92
CA GLY A 274 -4.41 0.49 13.51
C GLY A 274 -5.45 1.60 13.73
N TYR A 275 -6.70 1.32 13.34
CA TYR A 275 -7.84 2.25 13.47
C TYR A 275 -8.90 1.82 14.49
N THR A 276 -8.80 0.60 15.04
CA THR A 276 -9.71 0.09 16.07
C THR A 276 -8.96 -0.21 17.36
N ASN A 277 -9.66 -0.70 18.37
CA ASN A 277 -9.06 -1.17 19.62
C ASN A 277 -8.56 -2.59 19.47
N TYR A 278 -7.40 -2.85 20.09
CA TYR A 278 -6.78 -4.17 20.10
C TYR A 278 -6.58 -4.61 21.54
N PRO A 279 -6.60 -5.93 21.78
CA PRO A 279 -6.10 -6.48 23.03
C PRO A 279 -4.65 -6.06 23.26
N ASP A 280 -4.25 -5.90 24.52
CA ASP A 280 -2.92 -5.38 24.89
C ASP A 280 -1.80 -6.19 24.25
N ASN A 281 -1.92 -7.52 24.26
CA ASN A 281 -0.89 -8.41 23.73
C ASN A 281 -0.59 -8.16 22.24
N SER A 282 -1.55 -7.63 21.47
CA SER A 282 -1.32 -7.20 20.08
C SER A 282 -0.39 -6.00 19.98
N VAL A 283 -0.50 -5.04 20.89
CA VAL A 283 0.38 -3.85 20.92
C VAL A 283 1.79 -4.23 21.35
N PHE A 284 1.91 -5.06 22.39
CA PHE A 284 3.20 -5.60 22.84
C PHE A 284 3.89 -6.39 21.74
N LYS A 285 3.18 -7.35 21.13
CA LYS A 285 3.77 -8.19 20.08
C LYS A 285 4.13 -7.39 18.84
N PHE A 286 3.36 -6.37 18.49
CA PHE A 286 3.69 -5.47 17.40
C PHE A 286 5.00 -4.71 17.65
N CYS A 287 5.19 -4.15 18.85
CA CYS A 287 6.41 -3.41 19.18
C CYS A 287 7.65 -4.32 19.19
N GLU A 288 7.51 -5.55 19.70
CA GLU A 288 8.55 -6.58 19.67
C GLU A 288 9.01 -6.87 18.24
N VAL A 289 8.08 -7.25 17.35
CA VAL A 289 8.41 -7.60 15.96
C VAL A 289 8.90 -6.38 15.18
N ALA A 290 8.37 -5.17 15.45
CA ALA A 290 8.90 -3.93 14.86
C ALA A 290 10.36 -3.68 15.27
N LYS A 291 10.71 -3.90 16.54
CA LYS A 291 12.08 -3.75 17.02
C LYS A 291 13.02 -4.79 16.40
N GLU A 292 12.59 -6.04 16.32
CA GLU A 292 13.34 -7.13 15.66
C GLU A 292 13.63 -6.82 14.18
N ASN A 293 12.70 -6.17 13.50
CA ASN A 293 12.81 -5.75 12.10
C ASN A 293 13.60 -4.44 11.89
N GLY A 294 14.16 -3.85 12.95
CA GLY A 294 15.08 -2.71 12.85
C GLY A 294 14.50 -1.34 13.15
N MET A 295 13.29 -1.26 13.72
CA MET A 295 12.76 -0.02 14.29
C MET A 295 13.53 0.35 15.56
N ASP A 296 13.86 1.62 15.76
CA ASP A 296 14.70 2.04 16.89
C ASP A 296 13.94 2.91 17.90
N ILE A 297 13.16 3.87 17.40
CA ILE A 297 12.49 4.90 18.19
C ILE A 297 10.97 4.82 17.96
N PHE A 298 10.23 4.73 19.06
CA PHE A 298 8.76 4.70 19.05
C PHE A 298 8.26 6.03 19.61
N ARG A 299 7.75 6.90 18.72
CA ARG A 299 7.04 8.12 19.10
C ARG A 299 5.62 7.75 19.48
N VAL A 300 5.37 7.58 20.77
CA VAL A 300 4.10 7.14 21.35
C VAL A 300 3.21 8.34 21.64
N PHE A 301 2.06 8.42 20.96
CA PHE A 301 1.07 9.47 21.17
C PHE A 301 -0.33 8.87 21.36
N ASP A 302 -1.24 9.67 21.92
CA ASP A 302 -2.68 9.38 21.92
C ASP A 302 -3.46 10.52 21.26
N SER A 303 -4.54 10.18 20.56
CA SER A 303 -5.30 11.17 19.78
C SER A 303 -6.07 12.20 20.61
N LEU A 304 -6.21 11.94 21.90
CA LEU A 304 -6.86 12.79 22.89
C LEU A 304 -5.91 13.17 24.04
N ASN A 305 -4.60 12.85 23.92
CA ASN A 305 -3.64 12.85 25.02
C ASN A 305 -4.14 12.04 26.23
N TYR A 306 -4.89 10.96 26.00
CA TYR A 306 -5.42 10.11 27.05
C TYR A 306 -4.31 9.23 27.64
N LEU A 307 -3.84 9.61 28.82
CA LEU A 307 -2.66 9.03 29.49
C LEU A 307 -2.67 7.48 29.56
N PRO A 308 -3.78 6.80 29.94
CA PRO A 308 -3.79 5.33 30.00
C PRO A 308 -3.45 4.63 28.68
N ASN A 309 -3.80 5.22 27.54
CA ASN A 309 -3.44 4.68 26.23
C ASN A 309 -1.94 4.88 25.95
N MET A 310 -1.41 6.05 26.31
CA MET A 310 0.01 6.36 26.12
C MET A 310 0.89 5.45 26.96
N LEU A 311 0.54 5.22 28.24
CA LEU A 311 1.30 4.36 29.15
C LEU A 311 1.45 2.93 28.61
N LEU A 312 0.38 2.34 28.07
CA LEU A 312 0.44 1.01 27.44
C LEU A 312 1.44 0.97 26.28
N GLY A 313 1.38 1.95 25.39
CA GLY A 313 2.29 2.02 24.23
C GLY A 313 3.74 2.27 24.63
N MET A 314 3.96 3.11 25.65
CA MET A 314 5.29 3.35 26.22
C MET A 314 5.88 2.09 26.83
N GLU A 315 5.07 1.36 27.59
CA GLU A 315 5.47 0.08 28.18
C GLU A 315 5.79 -0.95 27.10
N ALA A 316 4.93 -1.10 26.08
CA ALA A 316 5.15 -2.02 24.98
C ALA A 316 6.44 -1.72 24.20
N ALA A 317 6.69 -0.45 23.85
CA ALA A 317 7.91 -0.03 23.18
C ALA A 317 9.16 -0.22 24.05
N GLY A 318 9.06 0.10 25.34
CA GLY A 318 10.15 -0.05 26.29
C GLY A 318 10.52 -1.52 26.54
N GLN A 319 9.52 -2.39 26.72
CA GLN A 319 9.73 -3.85 26.88
C GLN A 319 10.33 -4.49 25.63
N ALA A 320 9.99 -4.00 24.44
CA ALA A 320 10.64 -4.43 23.19
C ALA A 320 12.12 -4.02 23.10
N GLY A 321 12.59 -3.09 23.95
CA GLY A 321 13.95 -2.54 23.91
C GLY A 321 14.11 -1.34 22.97
N GLY A 322 13.01 -0.69 22.59
CA GLY A 322 13.00 0.53 21.80
C GLY A 322 13.26 1.79 22.62
N VAL A 323 13.64 2.88 21.95
CA VAL A 323 13.64 4.22 22.55
C VAL A 323 12.20 4.70 22.64
N VAL A 324 11.75 4.95 23.87
CA VAL A 324 10.42 5.50 24.14
C VAL A 324 10.46 7.03 24.04
N GLU A 325 9.87 7.56 22.97
CA GLU A 325 9.62 9.00 22.82
C GLU A 325 8.13 9.27 23.12
N ALA A 326 7.82 9.89 24.26
CA ALA A 326 6.44 10.18 24.63
C ALA A 326 6.00 11.52 24.03
N ALA A 327 4.98 11.51 23.19
CA ALA A 327 4.54 12.66 22.40
C ALA A 327 3.22 13.24 22.89
N ILE A 328 3.25 14.51 23.29
CA ILE A 328 2.07 15.29 23.66
C ILE A 328 1.55 16.01 22.41
N SER A 329 0.31 15.70 22.00
CA SER A 329 -0.32 16.39 20.88
C SER A 329 -0.72 17.81 21.29
N TYR A 330 -0.26 18.81 20.53
CA TYR A 330 -0.51 20.23 20.81
C TYR A 330 -1.76 20.74 20.09
N THR A 331 -2.62 21.45 20.82
CA THR A 331 -3.80 22.14 20.28
C THR A 331 -4.01 23.47 21.01
N GLY A 332 -4.69 24.42 20.35
CA GLY A 332 -4.88 25.76 20.90
C GLY A 332 -3.62 26.61 20.91
N ASP A 333 -3.56 27.53 21.87
CA ASP A 333 -2.51 28.54 21.92
C ASP A 333 -2.17 28.85 23.38
N VAL A 334 -1.02 28.35 23.86
CA VAL A 334 -0.55 28.63 25.23
C VAL A 334 -0.18 30.10 25.46
N ALA A 335 -0.04 30.89 24.39
CA ALA A 335 0.18 32.32 24.48
C ALA A 335 -1.13 33.13 24.52
N ASP A 336 -2.29 32.50 24.29
CA ASP A 336 -3.61 33.14 24.34
C ASP A 336 -4.28 32.91 25.70
N PRO A 337 -4.41 33.94 26.56
CA PRO A 337 -5.01 33.80 27.88
C PRO A 337 -6.52 33.49 27.83
N THR A 338 -7.19 33.64 26.68
CA THR A 338 -8.61 33.31 26.51
C THR A 338 -8.83 31.82 26.25
N ARG A 339 -7.78 31.07 25.87
CA ARG A 339 -7.81 29.61 25.68
C ARG A 339 -7.52 28.91 27.01
N THR A 340 -8.56 28.69 27.82
CA THR A 340 -8.40 28.21 29.21
C THR A 340 -8.37 26.69 29.39
N LYS A 341 -8.66 25.90 28.35
CA LYS A 341 -8.71 24.43 28.44
C LYS A 341 -7.32 23.79 28.32
N TYR A 342 -6.56 24.15 27.29
CA TYR A 342 -5.23 23.60 27.01
C TYR A 342 -4.15 24.66 27.33
N THR A 343 -3.98 24.93 28.62
CA THR A 343 -3.05 25.94 29.13
C THR A 343 -1.62 25.44 29.15
N LEU A 344 -0.65 26.33 29.39
CA LEU A 344 0.75 25.93 29.63
C LEU A 344 0.87 24.90 30.77
N GLU A 345 0.11 25.10 31.85
CA GLU A 345 0.08 24.18 33.01
C GLU A 345 -0.40 22.78 32.62
N TYR A 346 -1.42 22.67 31.76
CA TYR A 346 -1.89 21.37 31.24
C TYR A 346 -0.76 20.59 30.57
N TYR A 347 0.03 21.25 29.71
CA TYR A 347 1.14 20.61 29.01
C TYR A 347 2.27 20.20 29.95
N VAL A 348 2.63 21.06 30.92
CA VAL A 348 3.69 20.75 31.90
C VAL A 348 3.28 19.59 32.79
N GLN A 349 2.04 19.56 33.31
CA GLN A 349 1.54 18.46 34.14
C GLN A 349 1.51 17.14 33.38
N LEU A 350 1.03 17.14 32.13
CA LEU A 350 1.05 15.93 31.30
C LEU A 350 2.47 15.44 31.04
N ALA A 351 3.41 16.36 30.77
CA ALA A 351 4.82 16.00 30.62
C ALA A 351 5.40 15.37 31.90
N GLU A 352 5.03 15.85 33.09
CA GLU A 352 5.46 15.24 34.35
C GLU A 352 5.01 13.79 34.48
N GLU A 353 3.76 13.48 34.13
CA GLU A 353 3.23 12.12 34.18
C GLU A 353 3.96 11.20 33.19
N LEU A 354 4.25 11.69 31.97
CA LEU A 354 5.00 10.93 30.97
C LEU A 354 6.47 10.71 31.36
N VAL A 355 7.12 11.72 31.95
CA VAL A 355 8.50 11.59 32.44
C VAL A 355 8.57 10.59 33.60
N LYS A 356 7.61 10.64 34.54
CA LYS A 356 7.50 9.64 35.64
C LYS A 356 7.31 8.22 35.11
N ALA A 357 6.64 8.06 33.97
CA ALA A 357 6.41 6.79 33.33
C ALA A 357 7.63 6.22 32.55
N GLY A 358 8.79 6.87 32.60
CA GLY A 358 10.03 6.34 32.01
C GLY A 358 10.26 6.74 30.55
N THR A 359 9.81 7.93 30.16
CA THR A 359 10.13 8.53 28.86
C THR A 359 11.65 8.70 28.70
N HIS A 360 12.20 8.35 27.52
CA HIS A 360 13.59 8.64 27.17
C HIS A 360 13.74 10.01 26.49
N ILE A 361 12.73 10.40 25.70
CA ILE A 361 12.69 11.68 24.96
C ILE A 361 11.26 12.23 25.05
N LEU A 362 11.10 13.49 25.45
CA LEU A 362 9.80 14.14 25.48
C LEU A 362 9.54 14.85 24.15
N CYS A 363 8.44 14.54 23.49
CA CYS A 363 8.05 15.16 22.23
C CYS A 363 6.82 16.07 22.39
N ILE A 364 6.83 17.24 21.75
CA ILE A 364 5.62 18.03 21.48
C ILE A 364 5.25 17.84 20.02
N LYS A 365 4.08 17.26 19.78
CA LYS A 365 3.55 17.00 18.43
C LYS A 365 2.49 18.03 18.06
N ASP A 366 2.90 19.09 17.38
CA ASP A 366 1.99 20.06 16.77
C ASP A 366 1.55 19.60 15.37
N MET A 367 0.56 18.70 15.32
CA MET A 367 0.07 18.06 14.10
C MET A 367 -0.59 19.01 13.08
N ALA A 368 -0.89 20.25 13.46
CA ALA A 368 -1.59 21.21 12.59
C ALA A 368 -0.74 22.45 12.25
N GLY A 369 0.37 22.70 12.95
CA GLY A 369 1.18 23.90 12.73
C GLY A 369 0.66 25.12 13.48
N LEU A 370 0.14 24.88 14.70
CA LEU A 370 -0.47 25.88 15.59
C LEU A 370 0.54 26.56 16.51
N LEU A 371 1.70 25.93 16.74
CA LEU A 371 2.71 26.43 17.65
C LEU A 371 3.39 27.65 17.03
N LYS A 372 2.93 28.85 17.42
CA LYS A 372 3.53 30.14 17.00
C LYS A 372 4.90 30.33 17.68
N PRO A 373 5.78 31.22 17.18
CA PRO A 373 7.08 31.48 17.81
C PRO A 373 6.96 31.87 19.30
N ARG A 374 6.00 32.72 19.67
CA ARG A 374 5.80 33.10 21.08
C ARG A 374 5.32 31.93 21.95
N ALA A 375 4.41 31.11 21.43
CA ALA A 375 3.95 29.90 22.11
C ALA A 375 5.09 28.87 22.27
N SER A 376 5.96 28.79 21.26
CA SER A 376 7.17 27.94 21.25
C SER A 376 8.11 28.31 22.38
N GLU A 377 8.43 29.60 22.54
CA GLU A 377 9.29 30.09 23.63
C GLU A 377 8.74 29.74 25.01
N LEU A 378 7.43 29.96 25.21
CA LEU A 378 6.77 29.72 26.49
C LEU A 378 6.74 28.22 26.83
N LEU A 379 6.27 27.40 25.89
CA LEU A 379 6.12 25.96 26.12
C LEU A 379 7.47 25.26 26.27
N VAL A 380 8.37 25.44 25.31
CA VAL A 380 9.67 24.76 25.33
C VAL A 380 10.53 25.28 26.47
N GLY A 381 10.50 26.58 26.76
CA GLY A 381 11.21 27.17 27.90
C GLY A 381 10.74 26.60 29.24
N ALA A 382 9.42 26.47 29.44
CA ALA A 382 8.85 25.88 30.65
C ALA A 382 9.24 24.39 30.79
N LEU A 383 9.16 23.62 29.71
CA LEU A 383 9.56 22.21 29.71
C LEU A 383 11.05 22.04 29.98
N ARG A 384 11.92 22.84 29.37
CA ARG A 384 13.37 22.81 29.62
C ARG A 384 13.70 23.17 31.07
N GLN A 385 13.04 24.18 31.62
CA GLN A 385 13.22 24.56 33.03
C GLN A 385 12.79 23.44 33.97
N ARG A 386 11.68 22.76 33.66
CA ARG A 386 11.15 21.66 34.47
C ARG A 386 11.99 20.38 34.35
N PHE A 387 12.52 20.10 33.16
CA PHE A 387 13.28 18.88 32.85
C PHE A 387 14.64 19.20 32.19
N PRO A 388 15.66 19.65 32.96
CA PRO A 388 16.94 20.09 32.41
C PRO A 388 17.72 19.01 31.64
N GLU A 389 17.58 17.75 32.05
CA GLU A 389 18.31 16.60 31.50
C GLU A 389 17.53 15.83 30.42
N MET A 390 16.23 16.09 30.28
CA MET A 390 15.38 15.36 29.33
C MET A 390 15.60 15.91 27.91
N PRO A 391 15.88 15.08 26.90
CA PRO A 391 15.82 15.51 25.51
C PRO A 391 14.41 15.99 25.14
N ILE A 392 14.32 17.14 24.49
CA ILE A 392 13.07 17.74 24.03
C ILE A 392 13.06 17.75 22.49
N HIS A 393 12.09 17.03 21.93
CA HIS A 393 11.87 16.92 20.50
C HIS A 393 10.62 17.70 20.10
N ILE A 394 10.71 18.57 19.10
CA ILE A 394 9.55 19.33 18.60
C ILE A 394 9.22 18.92 17.17
N HIS A 395 7.96 18.53 16.99
CA HIS A 395 7.37 18.26 15.71
C HIS A 395 6.31 19.32 15.39
N THR A 396 6.35 19.90 14.20
CA THR A 396 5.30 20.79 13.69
C THR A 396 5.04 20.57 12.20
N HIS A 397 4.00 21.20 11.69
CA HIS A 397 3.74 21.35 10.25
C HIS A 397 3.87 22.82 9.86
N ASP A 398 4.27 23.09 8.63
CA ASP A 398 4.43 24.44 8.08
C ASP A 398 3.15 24.95 7.40
N THR A 399 1.99 24.44 7.83
CA THR A 399 0.69 24.72 7.18
C THR A 399 0.41 26.21 7.17
N SER A 400 0.75 26.90 8.25
CA SER A 400 0.59 28.35 8.39
C SER A 400 1.66 29.19 7.67
N GLY A 401 2.73 28.56 7.20
CA GLY A 401 3.93 29.23 6.67
C GLY A 401 4.84 29.85 7.74
N ALA A 402 4.64 29.48 9.02
CA ALA A 402 5.43 29.98 10.15
C ALA A 402 6.31 28.88 10.80
N GLY A 403 6.30 27.66 10.28
CA GLY A 403 6.93 26.49 10.88
C GLY A 403 8.43 26.63 11.05
N VAL A 404 9.15 27.17 10.06
CA VAL A 404 10.60 27.46 10.17
C VAL A 404 10.87 28.42 11.34
N ALA A 405 10.11 29.51 11.43
CA ALA A 405 10.27 30.50 12.49
C ALA A 405 9.96 29.90 13.88
N SER A 406 8.94 29.05 13.97
CA SER A 406 8.59 28.35 15.21
C SER A 406 9.67 27.35 15.63
N MET A 407 10.25 26.58 14.69
CA MET A 407 11.34 25.65 15.02
C MET A 407 12.61 26.37 15.45
N LEU A 408 12.94 27.52 14.85
CA LEU A 408 14.03 28.37 15.33
C LEU A 408 13.77 28.89 16.75
N ALA A 409 12.53 29.29 17.06
CA ALA A 409 12.15 29.71 18.40
C ALA A 409 12.22 28.56 19.43
N CYS A 410 11.79 27.35 19.05
CA CYS A 410 11.96 26.14 19.86
C CYS A 410 13.43 25.83 20.14
N ALA A 411 14.28 25.88 19.11
CA ALA A 411 15.72 25.64 19.24
C ALA A 411 16.36 26.67 20.18
N ALA A 412 16.02 27.96 20.03
CA ALA A 412 16.49 29.02 20.91
C ALA A 412 16.00 28.85 22.37
N ALA A 413 14.81 28.29 22.57
CA ALA A 413 14.22 28.00 23.87
C ALA A 413 14.77 26.69 24.51
N GLY A 414 15.64 25.95 23.81
CA GLY A 414 16.32 24.77 24.34
C GLY A 414 15.73 23.43 23.92
N ALA A 415 15.01 23.35 22.80
CA ALA A 415 14.75 22.07 22.13
C ALA A 415 16.07 21.47 21.61
N ASP A 416 16.23 20.15 21.74
CA ASP A 416 17.42 19.43 21.26
C ASP A 416 17.24 18.96 19.81
N ILE A 417 15.99 18.65 19.42
CA ILE A 417 15.65 18.08 18.11
C ILE A 417 14.42 18.78 17.53
N VAL A 418 14.43 19.01 16.22
CA VAL A 418 13.24 19.41 15.45
C VAL A 418 13.02 18.52 14.23
N ASP A 419 11.76 18.24 13.91
CA ASP A 419 11.35 17.57 12.68
C ASP A 419 11.45 18.52 11.47
N VAL A 420 12.05 18.04 10.38
CA VAL A 420 12.16 18.74 9.09
C VAL A 420 11.86 17.78 7.94
N ALA A 421 11.52 18.32 6.78
CA ALA A 421 11.53 17.57 5.52
C ALA A 421 12.52 18.23 4.55
N VAL A 422 13.09 17.44 3.63
CA VAL A 422 13.91 17.99 2.54
C VAL A 422 13.09 18.97 1.71
N ASP A 423 13.73 20.00 1.15
CA ASP A 423 13.05 21.19 0.63
C ASP A 423 11.92 20.88 -0.36
N ALA A 424 12.16 20.02 -1.36
CA ALA A 424 11.16 19.58 -2.34
C ALA A 424 9.93 18.85 -1.73
N MET A 425 10.06 18.34 -0.51
CA MET A 425 9.03 17.63 0.26
C MET A 425 8.61 18.38 1.53
N SER A 426 8.98 19.65 1.65
CA SER A 426 8.69 20.50 2.81
C SER A 426 7.60 21.55 2.52
N GLY A 427 7.25 22.31 3.55
CA GLY A 427 6.31 23.43 3.45
C GLY A 427 4.86 22.99 3.27
N MET A 428 3.96 23.97 3.24
CA MET A 428 2.52 23.71 3.20
C MET A 428 2.11 22.76 4.35
N THR A 429 1.31 21.73 4.09
CA THR A 429 0.93 20.77 5.12
C THR A 429 2.05 19.83 5.56
N SER A 430 3.26 19.91 4.98
CA SER A 430 4.44 19.13 5.41
C SER A 430 5.19 19.80 6.56
N GLN A 431 6.33 19.25 6.95
CA GLN A 431 7.26 19.85 7.91
C GLN A 431 7.96 21.10 7.35
N PRO A 432 8.56 21.93 8.22
CA PRO A 432 9.47 23.00 7.82
C PRO A 432 10.65 22.50 6.96
N SER A 433 11.14 23.37 6.09
CA SER A 433 12.27 23.09 5.19
C SER A 433 13.57 22.81 5.94
N MET A 434 14.19 21.66 5.64
CA MET A 434 15.50 21.26 6.14
C MET A 434 16.57 22.28 5.74
N GLY A 435 16.63 22.67 4.47
CA GLY A 435 17.61 23.64 3.98
C GLY A 435 17.47 25.00 4.65
N ALA A 436 16.25 25.47 4.87
CA ALA A 436 16.00 26.72 5.60
C ALA A 436 16.51 26.66 7.04
N LEU A 437 16.27 25.55 7.77
CA LEU A 437 16.76 25.39 9.13
C LEU A 437 18.30 25.32 9.17
N VAL A 438 18.92 24.52 8.31
CA VAL A 438 20.38 24.41 8.19
C VAL A 438 21.00 25.77 7.87
N ALA A 439 20.40 26.56 6.98
CA ALA A 439 20.89 27.88 6.60
C ALA A 439 20.84 28.87 7.77
N CYS A 440 19.68 28.92 8.44
CA CYS A 440 19.40 29.90 9.49
C CYS A 440 20.20 29.64 10.78
N THR A 441 20.56 28.38 11.07
CA THR A 441 21.34 28.05 12.27
C THR A 441 22.84 28.07 12.06
N ARG A 442 23.32 28.15 10.81
CA ARG A 442 24.75 28.15 10.46
C ARG A 442 25.51 29.27 11.19
N GLY A 443 26.59 28.92 11.85
CA GLY A 443 27.44 29.85 12.61
C GLY A 443 26.83 30.35 13.93
N THR A 444 25.67 29.83 14.33
CA THR A 444 25.07 30.07 15.65
C THR A 444 25.43 28.94 16.63
N SER A 445 24.99 29.03 17.89
CA SER A 445 25.12 27.92 18.84
C SER A 445 24.29 26.69 18.44
N GLN A 446 23.28 26.88 17.58
CA GLN A 446 22.35 25.85 17.12
C GLN A 446 22.73 25.27 15.76
N ASP A 447 23.96 25.52 15.28
CA ASP A 447 24.45 24.97 14.01
C ASP A 447 24.27 23.45 13.97
N THR A 448 23.71 22.94 12.88
CA THR A 448 23.40 21.51 12.70
C THR A 448 24.61 20.71 12.20
N GLY A 449 25.61 21.38 11.64
CA GLY A 449 26.76 20.74 10.99
C GLY A 449 26.45 20.01 9.68
N ILE A 450 25.21 20.07 9.17
CA ILE A 450 24.82 19.47 7.88
C ILE A 450 25.33 20.35 6.73
N GLN A 451 25.93 19.73 5.72
CA GLN A 451 26.44 20.43 4.54
C GLN A 451 25.28 20.81 3.62
N MET A 452 25.18 22.10 3.30
CA MET A 452 24.07 22.63 2.50
C MET A 452 24.03 22.03 1.08
N GLU A 453 25.20 21.79 0.49
CA GLU A 453 25.31 21.19 -0.84
C GLU A 453 24.67 19.80 -0.88
N LYS A 454 24.75 19.04 0.22
CA LYS A 454 24.11 17.72 0.34
C LYS A 454 22.60 17.80 0.52
N VAL A 455 22.09 18.87 1.13
CA VAL A 455 20.65 19.15 1.19
C VAL A 455 20.12 19.45 -0.22
N PHE A 456 20.87 20.19 -1.04
CA PHE A 456 20.49 20.47 -2.42
C PHE A 456 20.44 19.20 -3.28
N ASP A 457 21.49 18.38 -3.25
CA ASP A 457 21.53 17.08 -3.94
C ASP A 457 20.34 16.19 -3.52
N TYR A 458 20.01 16.16 -2.22
CA TYR A 458 18.88 15.41 -1.69
C TYR A 458 17.54 15.97 -2.21
N SER A 459 17.40 17.29 -2.24
CA SER A 459 16.19 17.96 -2.70
C SER A 459 15.97 17.79 -4.21
N GLU A 460 17.02 17.83 -5.02
CA GLU A 460 16.92 17.64 -6.48
C GLU A 460 16.36 16.25 -6.84
N TYR A 461 16.80 15.20 -6.13
CA TYR A 461 16.21 13.88 -6.27
C TYR A 461 14.71 13.89 -6.00
N TRP A 462 14.31 14.50 -4.87
CA TRP A 462 12.91 14.52 -4.46
C TRP A 462 12.05 15.45 -5.31
N GLU A 463 12.60 16.52 -5.88
CA GLU A 463 11.89 17.38 -6.85
C GLU A 463 11.45 16.55 -8.06
N MET A 464 12.37 15.74 -8.60
CA MET A 464 12.05 14.84 -9.71
C MET A 464 11.11 13.71 -9.28
N ALA A 465 11.38 13.07 -8.14
CA ALA A 465 10.58 11.94 -7.66
C ALA A 465 9.14 12.37 -7.34
N ARG A 466 8.94 13.55 -6.74
CA ARG A 466 7.62 14.14 -6.48
C ARG A 466 6.80 14.31 -7.76
N GLY A 467 7.45 14.63 -8.88
CA GLY A 467 6.83 14.67 -10.20
C GLY A 467 6.16 13.34 -10.62
N LEU A 468 6.67 12.19 -10.17
CA LEU A 468 6.03 10.88 -10.40
C LEU A 468 4.68 10.75 -9.68
N TYR A 469 4.47 11.52 -8.61
CA TYR A 469 3.29 11.49 -7.75
C TYR A 469 2.33 12.65 -8.01
N ALA A 470 2.44 13.35 -9.14
CA ALA A 470 1.63 14.52 -9.47
C ALA A 470 0.10 14.29 -9.32
N ALA A 471 -0.36 13.06 -9.56
CA ALA A 471 -1.74 12.62 -9.39
C ALA A 471 -2.26 12.74 -7.94
N PHE A 472 -1.37 12.73 -6.95
CA PHE A 472 -1.67 12.72 -5.51
C PHE A 472 -1.24 14.02 -4.81
N ASP A 473 -0.59 14.92 -5.53
CA ASP A 473 0.00 16.11 -4.97
C ASP A 473 -1.06 17.08 -4.45
N CYS A 474 -0.93 17.50 -3.19
CA CYS A 474 -1.83 18.46 -2.57
C CYS A 474 -1.87 19.80 -3.32
N THR A 475 -0.83 20.13 -4.11
CA THR A 475 -0.80 21.33 -4.95
C THR A 475 -1.82 21.33 -6.07
N ALA A 476 -2.42 20.18 -6.39
CA ALA A 476 -3.58 20.13 -7.26
C ALA A 476 -4.76 20.97 -6.71
N THR A 477 -4.88 21.05 -5.39
CA THR A 477 -6.01 21.71 -4.70
C THR A 477 -5.58 22.90 -3.84
N MET A 478 -4.33 22.92 -3.35
CA MET A 478 -3.79 23.96 -2.46
C MET A 478 -2.40 24.40 -2.90
N LYS A 479 -2.26 25.62 -3.44
CA LYS A 479 -1.00 26.12 -4.02
C LYS A 479 0.04 26.62 -3.02
N SER A 480 -0.32 26.81 -1.76
CA SER A 480 0.54 27.37 -0.71
C SER A 480 0.03 26.97 0.67
N GLY A 481 0.80 27.25 1.72
CA GLY A 481 0.29 27.24 3.10
C GLY A 481 -0.92 28.16 3.29
N ASN A 482 -1.66 27.93 4.36
CA ASN A 482 -2.85 28.67 4.74
C ASN A 482 -2.92 28.91 6.26
N ALA A 483 -2.87 30.19 6.64
CA ALA A 483 -2.91 30.62 8.05
C ALA A 483 -4.28 30.44 8.72
N ASP A 484 -5.36 30.14 7.96
CA ASP A 484 -6.67 29.83 8.55
C ASP A 484 -6.65 28.57 9.43
N VAL A 485 -5.57 27.79 9.39
CA VAL A 485 -5.31 26.67 10.31
C VAL A 485 -5.29 27.11 11.78
N TYR A 486 -4.93 28.36 12.08
CA TYR A 486 -5.02 28.89 13.46
C TYR A 486 -6.48 29.04 13.95
N GLU A 487 -7.44 29.04 13.04
CA GLU A 487 -8.87 29.04 13.38
C GLU A 487 -9.47 27.63 13.35
N ASN A 488 -9.20 26.87 12.28
CA ASN A 488 -9.83 25.57 12.04
C ASN A 488 -9.13 24.39 12.70
N GLU A 489 -7.82 24.53 12.98
CA GLU A 489 -7.00 23.50 13.62
C GLU A 489 -7.09 22.13 12.91
N ILE A 490 -7.25 22.12 11.58
CA ILE A 490 -7.26 20.90 10.76
C ILE A 490 -5.80 20.46 10.54
N PRO A 491 -5.42 19.23 10.96
CA PRO A 491 -4.07 18.70 10.73
C PRO A 491 -3.70 18.55 9.27
N GLY A 492 -2.40 18.55 8.96
CA GLY A 492 -1.88 18.51 7.59
C GLY A 492 -2.53 17.41 6.71
N GLY A 493 -2.31 16.15 7.02
CA GLY A 493 -2.88 15.02 6.26
C GLY A 493 -4.42 15.00 6.23
N GLN A 494 -5.09 15.50 7.28
CA GLN A 494 -6.55 15.59 7.31
C GLN A 494 -7.04 16.68 6.35
N TYR A 495 -6.31 17.78 6.18
CA TYR A 495 -6.68 18.87 5.26
C TYR A 495 -6.77 18.36 3.82
N THR A 496 -5.71 17.69 3.36
CA THR A 496 -5.64 17.09 2.02
C THR A 496 -6.76 16.07 1.82
N ASN A 497 -6.96 15.16 2.79
CA ASN A 497 -8.01 14.14 2.72
C ASN A 497 -9.43 14.72 2.73
N LEU A 498 -9.72 15.67 3.62
CA LEU A 498 -11.03 16.32 3.74
C LEU A 498 -11.38 17.08 2.46
N HIS A 499 -10.39 17.67 1.80
CA HIS A 499 -10.58 18.33 0.52
C HIS A 499 -10.92 17.33 -0.60
N PHE A 500 -10.21 16.21 -0.69
CA PHE A 500 -10.52 15.15 -1.67
C PHE A 500 -11.90 14.52 -1.43
N GLN A 501 -12.27 14.29 -0.17
CA GLN A 501 -13.60 13.80 0.21
C GLN A 501 -14.69 14.81 -0.17
N ALA A 502 -14.52 16.09 0.18
CA ALA A 502 -15.47 17.14 -0.18
C ALA A 502 -15.68 17.23 -1.70
N HIS A 503 -14.62 17.13 -2.50
CA HIS A 503 -14.74 17.08 -3.96
C HIS A 503 -15.51 15.85 -4.45
N SER A 504 -15.22 14.67 -3.90
CA SER A 504 -15.87 13.41 -4.26
C SER A 504 -17.37 13.41 -3.92
N MET A 505 -17.77 14.13 -2.88
CA MET A 505 -19.17 14.31 -2.45
C MET A 505 -19.88 15.49 -3.12
N GLY A 506 -19.24 16.18 -4.07
CA GLY A 506 -19.83 17.36 -4.72
C GLY A 506 -19.87 18.63 -3.85
N LEU A 507 -19.18 18.63 -2.71
CA LEU A 507 -19.04 19.75 -1.77
C LEU A 507 -17.77 20.59 -1.99
N GLY A 508 -16.99 20.34 -3.05
CA GLY A 508 -15.72 21.03 -3.31
C GLY A 508 -15.86 22.56 -3.36
N ASN A 509 -16.92 23.07 -3.99
CA ASN A 509 -17.25 24.51 -4.03
C ASN A 509 -17.69 25.08 -2.66
N LYS A 510 -18.01 24.23 -1.69
CA LYS A 510 -18.41 24.57 -0.32
C LYS A 510 -17.29 24.34 0.70
N PHE A 511 -16.04 24.12 0.29
CA PHE A 511 -14.96 23.80 1.23
C PHE A 511 -14.75 24.87 2.33
N LYS A 512 -14.98 26.15 2.02
CA LYS A 512 -14.99 27.22 3.05
C LYS A 512 -16.04 26.99 4.14
N GLN A 513 -17.22 26.47 3.77
CA GLN A 513 -18.28 26.12 4.73
C GLN A 513 -17.87 24.89 5.54
N VAL A 514 -17.23 23.89 4.91
CA VAL A 514 -16.69 22.70 5.60
C VAL A 514 -15.68 23.11 6.67
N LYS A 515 -14.74 24.03 6.38
CA LYS A 515 -13.79 24.53 7.39
C LYS A 515 -14.47 25.24 8.56
N LYS A 516 -15.50 26.04 8.29
CA LYS A 516 -16.30 26.68 9.35
C LYS A 516 -17.06 25.65 10.19
N ALA A 517 -17.69 24.67 9.54
CA ALA A 517 -18.38 23.59 10.23
C ALA A 517 -17.41 22.73 11.05
N TYR A 518 -16.14 22.59 10.64
CA TYR A 518 -15.12 21.89 11.39
C TYR A 518 -14.81 22.57 12.74
N VAL A 519 -14.74 23.90 12.77
CA VAL A 519 -14.62 24.67 14.03
C VAL A 519 -15.82 24.41 14.94
N GLU A 520 -17.03 24.46 14.39
CA GLU A 520 -18.25 24.27 15.16
C GLU A 520 -18.44 22.82 15.63
N ALA A 521 -18.07 21.85 14.81
CA ALA A 521 -18.00 20.43 15.15
C ALA A 521 -17.00 20.17 16.28
N ASN A 522 -15.82 20.82 16.26
CA ASN A 522 -14.86 20.73 17.36
C ASN A 522 -15.47 21.21 18.68
N LYS A 523 -16.19 22.34 18.67
CA LYS A 523 -16.86 22.86 19.87
C LYS A 523 -17.99 21.95 20.35
N LEU A 524 -18.80 21.41 19.44
CA LEU A 524 -19.84 20.41 19.73
C LEU A 524 -19.29 19.19 20.47
N LEU A 525 -18.11 18.73 20.05
CA LEU A 525 -17.44 17.56 20.61
C LEU A 525 -16.61 17.88 21.87
N GLY A 526 -16.64 19.12 22.36
CA GLY A 526 -16.02 19.53 23.61
C GLY A 526 -14.63 20.16 23.50
N ASP A 527 -14.25 20.70 22.34
CA ASP A 527 -12.92 21.25 22.04
C ASP A 527 -11.82 20.19 22.21
N LEU A 528 -11.66 19.37 21.18
CA LEU A 528 -10.78 18.20 21.16
C LEU A 528 -9.37 18.55 20.68
N ILE A 529 -8.42 17.73 21.12
CA ILE A 529 -7.18 17.49 20.38
C ILE A 529 -7.55 16.73 19.10
N LYS A 530 -7.07 17.22 17.96
CA LYS A 530 -7.49 16.74 16.63
C LYS A 530 -6.31 16.15 15.89
N VAL A 531 -6.16 14.84 15.95
CA VAL A 531 -5.16 14.05 15.21
C VAL A 531 -5.80 12.71 14.88
N THR A 532 -5.30 11.94 13.91
CA THR A 532 -5.97 10.68 13.54
C THR A 532 -6.12 9.73 14.74
N PRO A 533 -7.34 9.25 15.07
CA PRO A 533 -8.60 9.39 14.33
C PRO A 533 -9.55 10.54 14.75
N SER A 534 -9.30 11.28 15.85
CA SER A 534 -10.17 12.38 16.33
C SER A 534 -10.37 13.50 15.28
N SER A 535 -9.36 13.80 14.47
CA SER A 535 -9.50 14.75 13.35
C SER A 535 -10.48 14.29 12.27
N LYS A 536 -10.57 12.98 12.01
CA LYS A 536 -11.55 12.39 11.10
C LYS A 536 -12.95 12.54 11.69
N ILE A 537 -13.12 12.23 12.98
CA ILE A 537 -14.43 12.33 13.67
C ILE A 537 -15.01 13.74 13.56
N VAL A 538 -14.18 14.76 13.80
CA VAL A 538 -14.58 16.17 13.64
C VAL A 538 -14.88 16.49 12.17
N GLY A 539 -14.09 15.96 11.23
CA GLY A 539 -14.32 16.11 9.78
C GLY A 539 -15.61 15.48 9.27
N ASP A 540 -15.94 14.27 9.75
CA ASP A 540 -17.17 13.56 9.39
C ASP A 540 -18.40 14.34 9.90
N LEU A 541 -18.35 14.84 11.14
CA LEU A 541 -19.41 15.70 11.69
C LEU A 541 -19.55 17.01 10.91
N ALA A 542 -18.43 17.65 10.55
CA ALA A 542 -18.44 18.89 9.77
C ALA A 542 -19.07 18.69 8.38
N GLN A 543 -18.73 17.60 7.68
CA GLN A 543 -19.33 17.26 6.39
C GLN A 543 -20.81 16.95 6.54
N PHE A 544 -21.20 16.19 7.56
CA PHE A 544 -22.59 15.90 7.88
C PHE A 544 -23.40 17.20 8.11
N MET A 545 -22.86 18.15 8.88
CA MET A 545 -23.49 19.45 9.10
C MET A 545 -23.68 20.22 7.80
N VAL A 546 -22.65 20.31 6.95
CA VAL A 546 -22.74 21.03 5.66
C VAL A 546 -23.68 20.36 4.68
N GLN A 547 -23.66 19.03 4.59
CA GLN A 547 -24.52 18.27 3.69
C GLN A 547 -26.00 18.44 4.04
N ASN A 548 -26.32 18.50 5.33
CA ASN A 548 -27.69 18.65 5.83
C ASN A 548 -28.08 20.12 6.11
N ASN A 549 -27.21 21.08 5.79
CA ASN A 549 -27.38 22.51 6.08
C ASN A 549 -27.71 22.82 7.56
N LEU A 550 -27.07 22.11 8.48
CA LEU A 550 -27.30 22.25 9.93
C LEU A 550 -26.28 23.21 10.56
N SER A 551 -26.78 24.11 11.40
CA SER A 551 -25.99 24.89 12.34
C SER A 551 -25.67 24.07 13.60
N ARG A 552 -24.70 24.55 14.39
CA ARG A 552 -24.37 23.94 15.68
C ARG A 552 -25.57 23.86 16.62
N GLN A 553 -26.33 24.95 16.74
CA GLN A 553 -27.47 25.03 17.64
C GLN A 553 -28.56 24.02 17.25
N GLU A 554 -28.80 23.84 15.95
CA GLU A 554 -29.75 22.84 15.45
C GLU A 554 -29.28 21.41 15.74
N VAL A 555 -27.98 21.13 15.57
CA VAL A 555 -27.39 19.82 15.94
C VAL A 555 -27.53 19.53 17.44
N GLU A 556 -27.30 20.52 18.33
CA GLU A 556 -27.47 20.34 19.78
C GLU A 556 -28.95 20.16 20.17
N ALA A 557 -29.85 20.89 19.50
CA ALA A 557 -31.28 20.82 19.75
C ALA A 557 -31.86 19.45 19.35
N MET A 558 -31.48 18.95 18.16
CA MET A 558 -31.98 17.73 17.53
C MET A 558 -31.08 16.51 17.76
N ALA A 559 -30.19 16.54 18.75
CA ALA A 559 -29.18 15.50 18.96
C ALA A 559 -29.77 14.09 19.21
N ASP A 560 -31.01 14.00 19.69
CA ASP A 560 -31.75 12.75 19.90
C ASP A 560 -32.58 12.31 18.68
N GLU A 561 -32.67 13.12 17.63
CA GLU A 561 -33.41 12.81 16.39
C GLU A 561 -32.48 12.48 15.21
N LEU A 562 -31.31 13.12 15.15
CA LEU A 562 -30.37 13.00 14.04
C LEU A 562 -29.61 11.66 14.04
N SER A 563 -29.36 11.12 12.84
CA SER A 563 -28.51 9.95 12.63
C SER A 563 -27.08 10.39 12.34
N PHE A 564 -26.24 10.38 13.37
CA PHE A 564 -24.85 10.82 13.28
C PHE A 564 -23.95 9.82 12.54
N PRO A 565 -22.83 10.28 11.94
CA PRO A 565 -21.80 9.40 11.43
C PRO A 565 -21.30 8.42 12.49
N LEU A 566 -21.03 7.17 12.10
CA LEU A 566 -20.60 6.11 13.02
C LEU A 566 -19.37 6.52 13.85
N SER A 567 -18.39 7.20 13.23
CA SER A 567 -17.18 7.69 13.90
C SER A 567 -17.48 8.63 15.08
N VAL A 568 -18.51 9.47 14.96
CA VAL A 568 -18.97 10.38 16.03
C VAL A 568 -19.63 9.59 17.14
N VAL A 569 -20.48 8.62 16.79
CA VAL A 569 -21.14 7.74 17.76
C VAL A 569 -20.10 6.93 18.55
N GLU A 570 -19.17 6.26 17.89
CA GLU A 570 -18.10 5.48 18.51
C GLU A 570 -17.20 6.33 19.42
N PHE A 571 -16.86 7.55 18.99
CA PHE A 571 -16.17 8.52 19.85
C PHE A 571 -16.95 8.78 21.14
N LEU A 572 -18.22 9.14 21.03
CA LEU A 572 -19.08 9.45 22.19
C LEU A 572 -19.27 8.22 23.09
N GLN A 573 -19.26 7.01 22.54
CA GLN A 573 -19.27 5.76 23.31
C GLN A 573 -17.98 5.54 24.11
N GLY A 574 -16.86 6.15 23.70
CA GLY A 574 -15.56 6.03 24.37
C GLY A 574 -14.55 5.12 23.66
N TYR A 575 -14.81 4.71 22.42
CA TYR A 575 -13.95 3.76 21.68
C TYR A 575 -12.54 4.27 21.39
N ILE A 576 -12.26 5.57 21.49
CA ILE A 576 -10.91 6.12 21.25
C ILE A 576 -10.26 6.67 22.52
N GLY A 577 -10.83 6.38 23.69
CA GLY A 577 -10.42 6.93 24.98
C GLY A 577 -11.32 8.08 25.45
N ILE A 578 -10.92 8.71 26.56
CA ILE A 578 -11.70 9.77 27.21
C ILE A 578 -11.03 11.12 26.92
N PRO A 579 -11.76 12.10 26.35
CA PRO A 579 -11.19 13.41 26.07
C PRO A 579 -10.89 14.18 27.35
N TYR A 580 -9.86 15.03 27.33
CA TYR A 580 -9.56 15.93 28.45
C TYR A 580 -10.78 16.82 28.76
N GLY A 581 -11.17 16.88 30.04
CA GLY A 581 -12.39 17.56 30.49
C GLY A 581 -13.68 16.74 30.35
N GLY A 582 -13.62 15.50 29.87
CA GLY A 582 -14.78 14.61 29.71
C GLY A 582 -15.60 14.87 28.45
N PHE A 583 -16.61 14.03 28.24
CA PHE A 583 -17.53 14.16 27.10
C PHE A 583 -18.54 15.31 27.30
N PRO A 584 -18.97 15.98 26.23
CA PRO A 584 -19.96 17.05 26.33
C PRO A 584 -21.35 16.49 26.69
N GLU A 585 -21.88 16.87 27.85
CA GLU A 585 -23.25 16.56 28.27
C GLU A 585 -24.14 17.82 28.22
N PRO A 586 -25.44 17.71 27.87
CA PRO A 586 -26.20 16.48 27.62
C PRO A 586 -26.08 15.92 26.19
N PHE A 587 -25.20 16.48 25.35
CA PHE A 587 -25.06 16.10 23.94
C PHE A 587 -24.76 14.60 23.77
N ARG A 588 -23.76 14.09 24.49
CA ARG A 588 -23.39 12.66 24.48
C ARG A 588 -24.58 11.78 24.87
N SER A 589 -25.26 12.10 25.97
CA SER A 589 -26.43 11.32 26.42
C SER A 589 -27.56 11.31 25.38
N LYS A 590 -27.83 12.42 24.70
CA LYS A 590 -28.85 12.49 23.63
C LYS A 590 -28.49 11.66 22.40
N VAL A 591 -27.23 11.74 21.94
CA VAL A 591 -26.78 11.00 20.75
C VAL A 591 -26.76 9.49 21.02
N LEU A 592 -26.27 9.09 22.19
CA LEU A 592 -26.11 7.67 22.51
C LEU A 592 -27.42 7.01 22.92
N LYS A 593 -28.32 7.74 23.62
CA LYS A 593 -29.53 7.14 24.21
C LYS A 593 -29.12 5.93 25.08
N ASP A 594 -29.58 4.75 24.70
CA ASP A 594 -29.31 3.46 25.34
C ASP A 594 -28.09 2.71 24.79
N LEU A 595 -27.35 3.30 23.83
CA LEU A 595 -26.12 2.69 23.30
C LEU A 595 -25.06 2.50 24.40
N PRO A 596 -24.28 1.40 24.35
CA PRO A 596 -23.31 1.09 25.38
C PRO A 596 -22.22 2.15 25.46
N ARG A 597 -21.74 2.39 26.67
CA ARG A 597 -20.66 3.33 27.00
C ARG A 597 -19.48 2.56 27.54
N ILE A 598 -18.29 2.91 27.08
CA ILE A 598 -17.03 2.33 27.52
C ILE A 598 -16.43 3.28 28.55
N GLU A 599 -16.08 2.73 29.72
CA GLU A 599 -15.30 3.42 30.74
C GLU A 599 -13.87 2.89 30.73
N GLY A 600 -12.89 3.76 30.92
CA GLY A 600 -11.48 3.39 30.90
C GLY A 600 -10.94 3.14 29.48
N ARG A 601 -9.96 2.23 29.36
CA ARG A 601 -9.31 1.92 28.09
C ARG A 601 -10.06 0.80 27.35
N PRO A 602 -10.53 1.01 26.10
CA PRO A 602 -11.31 0.02 25.38
C PRO A 602 -10.62 -1.34 25.17
N GLY A 603 -9.31 -1.35 24.96
CA GLY A 603 -8.54 -2.59 24.76
C GLY A 603 -8.39 -3.44 26.02
N ALA A 604 -8.54 -2.87 27.21
CA ALA A 604 -8.30 -3.56 28.48
C ALA A 604 -9.31 -4.68 28.77
N SER A 605 -10.51 -4.58 28.20
CA SER A 605 -11.56 -5.58 28.36
C SER A 605 -11.60 -6.62 27.23
N LEU A 606 -10.77 -6.45 26.18
CA LEU A 606 -10.72 -7.39 25.07
C LEU A 606 -9.92 -8.64 25.45
N PRO A 607 -10.39 -9.85 25.09
CA PRO A 607 -9.62 -11.07 25.31
C PRO A 607 -8.32 -11.03 24.51
N ALA A 608 -7.26 -11.59 25.07
CA ALA A 608 -5.97 -11.69 24.39
C ALA A 608 -6.12 -12.40 23.03
N LEU A 609 -5.45 -11.87 22.01
CA LEU A 609 -5.46 -12.48 20.68
C LEU A 609 -4.60 -13.75 20.67
N ASP A 610 -5.13 -14.87 20.14
CA ASP A 610 -4.36 -16.09 19.90
C ASP A 610 -3.65 -16.01 18.54
N PHE A 611 -2.37 -15.64 18.57
CA PHE A 611 -1.55 -15.51 17.36
C PHE A 611 -1.31 -16.85 16.66
N GLN A 612 -1.22 -17.97 17.39
CA GLN A 612 -0.98 -19.29 16.80
C GLN A 612 -2.23 -19.79 16.08
N GLN A 613 -3.41 -19.51 16.63
CA GLN A 613 -4.67 -19.78 15.94
C GLN A 613 -4.77 -18.93 14.67
N LEU A 614 -4.51 -17.62 14.77
CA LEU A 614 -4.57 -16.73 13.61
C LEU A 614 -3.60 -17.17 12.50
N GLU A 615 -2.38 -17.56 12.83
CA GLU A 615 -1.41 -18.11 11.88
C GLU A 615 -1.95 -19.35 11.13
N LYS A 616 -2.56 -20.30 11.85
CA LYS A 616 -3.16 -21.50 11.24
C LYS A 616 -4.34 -21.16 10.31
N GLU A 617 -5.16 -20.20 10.71
CA GLU A 617 -6.27 -19.71 9.90
C GLU A 617 -5.78 -19.06 8.61
N LEU A 618 -4.72 -18.23 8.69
CA LEU A 618 -4.12 -17.56 7.53
C LEU A 618 -3.49 -18.57 6.55
N ARG A 619 -2.75 -19.57 7.06
CA ARG A 619 -2.20 -20.67 6.24
C ARG A 619 -3.28 -21.35 5.40
N THR A 620 -4.41 -21.64 6.06
CA THR A 620 -5.55 -22.30 5.41
C THR A 620 -6.24 -21.39 4.40
N ARG A 621 -6.48 -20.12 4.78
CA ARG A 621 -7.22 -19.15 3.95
C ARG A 621 -6.47 -18.79 2.67
N HIS A 622 -5.18 -18.53 2.77
CA HIS A 622 -4.35 -18.11 1.64
C HIS A 622 -3.63 -19.26 0.93
N GLN A 623 -3.77 -20.50 1.42
CA GLN A 623 -3.11 -21.69 0.88
C GLN A 623 -1.59 -21.52 0.78
N GLU A 624 -1.01 -20.88 1.80
CA GLU A 624 0.41 -20.55 1.89
C GLU A 624 0.98 -21.25 3.14
N GLU A 625 2.01 -22.08 2.96
CA GLU A 625 2.62 -22.81 4.08
C GLU A 625 3.45 -21.89 4.98
N GLU A 626 4.06 -20.86 4.39
CA GLU A 626 4.93 -19.89 5.07
C GLU A 626 4.15 -18.60 5.38
N ILE A 627 3.53 -18.55 6.55
CA ILE A 627 2.99 -17.33 7.16
C ILE A 627 3.99 -16.86 8.21
N THR A 628 4.48 -15.62 8.07
CA THR A 628 5.47 -15.05 9.00
C THR A 628 4.82 -14.32 10.18
N PRO A 629 5.55 -14.01 11.27
CA PRO A 629 5.04 -13.16 12.34
C PRO A 629 4.54 -11.78 11.86
N GLU A 630 5.21 -11.21 10.86
CA GLU A 630 4.82 -9.95 10.21
C GLU A 630 3.45 -10.07 9.51
N ASP A 631 3.19 -11.18 8.83
CA ASP A 631 1.90 -11.47 8.21
C ASP A 631 0.80 -11.59 9.28
N VAL A 632 1.05 -12.33 10.37
CA VAL A 632 0.11 -12.47 11.49
C VAL A 632 -0.24 -11.12 12.09
N LEU A 633 0.75 -10.25 12.32
CA LEU A 633 0.51 -8.92 12.87
C LEU A 633 -0.18 -7.98 11.90
N SER A 634 0.12 -8.09 10.60
CA SER A 634 -0.57 -7.33 9.55
C SER A 634 -2.05 -7.70 9.49
N ALA A 635 -2.35 -9.00 9.54
CA ALA A 635 -3.71 -9.51 9.62
C ALA A 635 -4.40 -9.15 10.96
N ALA A 636 -3.68 -9.17 12.09
CA ALA A 636 -4.24 -8.79 13.38
C ALA A 636 -4.65 -7.30 13.42
N MET A 637 -3.82 -6.42 12.83
CA MET A 637 -4.08 -4.99 12.80
C MET A 637 -5.11 -4.62 11.72
N TYR A 638 -5.05 -5.28 10.56
CA TYR A 638 -5.82 -4.96 9.36
C TYR A 638 -6.33 -6.23 8.62
N PRO A 639 -7.26 -7.01 9.19
CA PRO A 639 -7.62 -8.33 8.65
C PRO A 639 -8.05 -8.29 7.19
N LYS A 640 -9.03 -7.42 6.88
CA LYS A 640 -9.56 -7.28 5.52
C LYS A 640 -8.52 -6.75 4.52
N VAL A 641 -7.68 -5.82 4.94
CA VAL A 641 -6.67 -5.21 4.05
C VAL A 641 -5.59 -6.22 3.71
N PHE A 642 -5.19 -6.99 4.71
CA PHE A 642 -4.21 -8.05 4.53
C PHE A 642 -4.75 -9.14 3.61
N ASP A 643 -6.01 -9.56 3.78
CA ASP A 643 -6.66 -10.51 2.88
C ASP A 643 -6.68 -9.97 1.43
N GLU A 644 -7.12 -8.73 1.22
CA GLU A 644 -7.12 -8.06 -0.10
C GLU A 644 -5.69 -7.94 -0.69
N PHE A 645 -4.68 -7.68 0.14
CA PHE A 645 -3.28 -7.61 -0.27
C PHE A 645 -2.72 -8.99 -0.69
N LYS A 646 -3.04 -10.05 0.05
CA LYS A 646 -2.66 -11.43 -0.31
C LYS A 646 -3.35 -11.89 -1.60
N GLU A 647 -4.62 -11.54 -1.79
CA GLU A 647 -5.34 -11.80 -3.05
C GLU A 647 -4.71 -11.05 -4.24
N PHE A 648 -4.32 -9.80 -4.03
CA PHE A 648 -3.64 -9.00 -5.03
C PHE A 648 -2.30 -9.61 -5.43
N THR A 649 -1.43 -9.90 -4.45
CA THR A 649 -0.09 -10.45 -4.69
C THR A 649 -0.14 -11.86 -5.28
N ALA A 650 -1.16 -12.66 -4.92
CA ALA A 650 -1.44 -13.93 -5.59
C ALA A 650 -1.71 -13.75 -7.08
N THR A 651 -2.38 -12.67 -7.49
CA THR A 651 -2.78 -12.39 -8.87
C THR A 651 -1.70 -11.68 -9.70
N PHE A 652 -1.08 -10.65 -9.12
CA PHE A 652 -0.21 -9.69 -9.81
C PHE A 652 1.26 -9.77 -9.42
N GLY A 653 1.59 -10.49 -8.34
CA GLY A 653 2.98 -10.68 -7.92
C GLY A 653 3.60 -9.40 -7.34
N PRO A 654 4.94 -9.31 -7.31
CA PRO A 654 5.69 -8.29 -6.59
C PRO A 654 5.76 -6.96 -7.37
N VAL A 655 4.69 -6.15 -7.30
CA VAL A 655 4.60 -4.88 -8.04
C VAL A 655 5.53 -3.80 -7.48
N GLU A 656 6.09 -3.97 -6.29
CA GLU A 656 7.11 -3.13 -5.68
C GLU A 656 8.41 -3.06 -6.51
N CYS A 657 8.71 -4.09 -7.31
CA CYS A 657 9.87 -4.11 -8.22
C CYS A 657 9.72 -3.14 -9.40
N LEU A 658 8.50 -2.70 -9.73
CA LEU A 658 8.25 -1.79 -10.84
C LEU A 658 8.65 -0.36 -10.48
N SER A 659 9.11 0.42 -11.46
CA SER A 659 9.25 1.87 -11.28
C SER A 659 7.89 2.51 -11.05
N THR A 660 7.86 3.64 -10.34
CA THR A 660 6.60 4.29 -9.95
C THR A 660 5.76 4.73 -11.14
N ARG A 661 6.39 5.17 -12.24
CA ARG A 661 5.66 5.46 -13.48
C ARG A 661 5.01 4.20 -14.07
N LEU A 662 5.73 3.08 -14.13
CA LEU A 662 5.18 1.82 -14.66
C LEU A 662 4.07 1.27 -13.76
N PHE A 663 4.16 1.48 -12.45
CA PHE A 663 3.10 1.14 -11.50
C PHE A 663 1.83 1.97 -11.73
N LEU A 664 1.96 3.28 -11.98
CA LEU A 664 0.82 4.20 -12.10
C LEU A 664 0.23 4.32 -13.52
N GLU A 665 1.04 4.23 -14.57
CA GLU A 665 0.59 4.42 -15.97
C GLU A 665 0.82 3.20 -16.86
N GLY A 666 1.59 2.21 -16.40
CA GLY A 666 2.03 1.11 -17.25
C GLY A 666 2.99 1.57 -18.36
N PRO A 667 3.43 0.63 -19.21
CA PRO A 667 4.33 0.93 -20.31
C PRO A 667 3.57 1.46 -21.53
N LYS A 668 4.24 2.29 -22.32
CA LYS A 668 3.78 2.71 -23.65
C LYS A 668 4.06 1.61 -24.67
N ILE A 669 3.31 1.60 -25.76
CA ILE A 669 3.60 0.70 -26.88
C ILE A 669 5.00 0.98 -27.43
N ALA A 670 5.75 -0.09 -27.68
CA ALA A 670 7.16 -0.13 -28.06
C ALA A 670 8.16 0.33 -26.98
N GLU A 671 7.70 0.60 -25.75
CA GLU A 671 8.57 0.89 -24.62
C GLU A 671 9.25 -0.38 -24.10
N GLU A 672 10.57 -0.30 -23.92
CA GLU A 672 11.41 -1.35 -23.35
C GLU A 672 11.98 -0.89 -22.01
N PHE A 673 11.97 -1.79 -21.02
CA PHE A 673 12.41 -1.47 -19.66
C PHE A 673 12.89 -2.73 -18.94
N GLU A 674 13.61 -2.49 -17.85
CA GLU A 674 14.19 -3.53 -17.00
C GLU A 674 13.47 -3.59 -15.64
N VAL A 675 13.24 -4.81 -15.16
CA VAL A 675 12.70 -5.06 -13.81
C VAL A 675 13.61 -6.04 -13.10
N GLU A 676 14.25 -5.59 -12.02
CA GLU A 676 15.04 -6.46 -11.14
C GLU A 676 14.11 -7.12 -10.11
N LEU A 677 13.99 -8.46 -10.18
CA LEU A 677 13.17 -9.23 -9.23
C LEU A 677 13.93 -9.55 -7.94
N GLU A 678 15.21 -9.84 -8.09
CA GLU A 678 16.16 -10.15 -7.03
C GLU A 678 17.57 -9.95 -7.62
N ARG A 679 18.57 -9.85 -6.75
CA ARG A 679 19.95 -9.58 -7.17
C ARG A 679 20.40 -10.56 -8.25
N GLY A 680 20.71 -10.02 -9.44
CA GLY A 680 21.17 -10.80 -10.59
C GLY A 680 20.07 -11.46 -11.43
N LYS A 681 18.79 -11.22 -11.16
CA LYS A 681 17.66 -11.67 -12.00
C LYS A 681 16.86 -10.46 -12.52
N THR A 682 17.24 -10.01 -13.72
CA THR A 682 16.59 -8.90 -14.43
C THR A 682 15.68 -9.43 -15.54
N LEU A 683 14.49 -8.86 -15.64
CA LEU A 683 13.56 -9.07 -16.75
C LEU A 683 13.69 -7.91 -17.73
N HIS A 684 13.93 -8.21 -19.00
CA HIS A 684 13.82 -7.26 -20.10
C HIS A 684 12.43 -7.41 -20.70
N ILE A 685 11.60 -6.37 -20.54
CA ILE A 685 10.20 -6.38 -20.97
C ILE A 685 9.98 -5.29 -22.01
N LYS A 686 9.28 -5.63 -23.09
CA LYS A 686 8.83 -4.68 -24.10
C LYS A 686 7.34 -4.83 -24.37
N ALA A 687 6.59 -3.74 -24.26
CA ALA A 687 5.17 -3.76 -24.63
C ALA A 687 5.03 -3.63 -26.17
N LEU A 688 4.36 -4.58 -26.82
CA LEU A 688 4.32 -4.67 -28.28
C LEU A 688 3.02 -4.14 -28.88
N ALA A 689 1.87 -4.60 -28.36
CA ALA A 689 0.57 -4.25 -28.91
C ALA A 689 -0.56 -4.49 -27.91
N LEU A 690 -1.66 -3.78 -28.12
CA LEU A 690 -2.93 -4.01 -27.45
C LEU A 690 -3.95 -4.50 -28.47
N GLY A 691 -4.50 -5.69 -28.26
CA GLY A 691 -5.52 -6.28 -29.11
C GLY A 691 -6.91 -5.65 -28.94
N ASP A 692 -7.79 -5.96 -29.89
CA ASP A 692 -9.19 -5.58 -29.85
C ASP A 692 -9.96 -6.32 -28.74
N LEU A 693 -11.12 -5.77 -28.39
CA LEU A 693 -12.03 -6.38 -27.42
C LEU A 693 -12.65 -7.65 -28.00
N ASN A 694 -12.45 -8.78 -27.32
CA ASN A 694 -13.05 -10.05 -27.70
C ASN A 694 -14.51 -10.16 -27.20
N ARG A 695 -15.22 -11.20 -27.67
CA ARG A 695 -16.62 -11.45 -27.26
C ARG A 695 -16.81 -11.72 -25.77
N ALA A 696 -15.75 -12.04 -25.04
CA ALA A 696 -15.77 -12.23 -23.58
C ALA A 696 -15.47 -10.94 -22.80
N GLY A 697 -15.35 -9.79 -23.48
CA GLY A 697 -15.02 -8.52 -22.86
C GLY A 697 -13.56 -8.41 -22.41
N GLN A 698 -12.65 -9.13 -23.06
CA GLN A 698 -11.21 -9.12 -22.75
C GLN A 698 -10.39 -8.61 -23.94
N ARG A 699 -9.25 -7.97 -23.65
CA ARG A 699 -8.23 -7.57 -24.61
C ARG A 699 -6.99 -8.43 -24.43
N GLU A 700 -6.34 -8.80 -25.53
CA GLU A 700 -5.06 -9.49 -25.49
C GLU A 700 -3.93 -8.46 -25.52
N VAL A 701 -3.04 -8.47 -24.53
CA VAL A 701 -1.87 -7.59 -24.44
C VAL A 701 -0.63 -8.39 -24.79
N PHE A 702 0.15 -7.90 -25.77
CA PHE A 702 1.37 -8.56 -26.24
C PHE A 702 2.62 -7.92 -25.64
N PHE A 703 3.49 -8.75 -25.09
CA PHE A 703 4.79 -8.37 -24.54
C PHE A 703 5.90 -9.22 -25.16
N GLU A 704 7.09 -8.66 -25.26
CA GLU A 704 8.33 -9.43 -25.35
C GLU A 704 8.95 -9.50 -23.95
N LEU A 705 9.30 -10.71 -23.50
CA LEU A 705 9.99 -10.95 -22.23
C LEU A 705 11.26 -11.74 -22.51
N ASN A 706 12.42 -11.13 -22.29
CA ASN A 706 13.74 -11.74 -22.57
C ASN A 706 13.83 -12.35 -23.98
N GLY A 707 13.35 -11.62 -25.00
CA GLY A 707 13.30 -12.06 -26.39
C GLY A 707 12.19 -13.06 -26.74
N GLN A 708 11.33 -13.43 -25.79
CA GLN A 708 10.20 -14.34 -26.02
C GLN A 708 8.87 -13.60 -26.05
N LEU A 709 8.06 -13.83 -27.10
CA LEU A 709 6.70 -13.32 -27.17
C LEU A 709 5.83 -13.95 -26.06
N ARG A 710 5.09 -13.10 -25.35
CA ARG A 710 4.10 -13.44 -24.35
C ARG A 710 2.83 -12.66 -24.65
N SER A 711 1.68 -13.28 -24.41
CA SER A 711 0.40 -12.58 -24.42
C SER A 711 -0.35 -12.83 -23.12
N ILE A 712 -1.11 -11.82 -22.68
CA ILE A 712 -1.97 -11.89 -21.50
C ILE A 712 -3.36 -11.40 -21.89
N LEU A 713 -4.39 -12.17 -21.53
CA LEU A 713 -5.77 -11.76 -21.67
C LEU A 713 -6.20 -10.96 -20.44
N VAL A 714 -6.66 -9.74 -20.66
CA VAL A 714 -7.04 -8.79 -19.62
C VAL A 714 -8.49 -8.39 -19.82
N LYS A 715 -9.29 -8.48 -18.76
CA LYS A 715 -10.69 -8.06 -18.77
C LYS A 715 -10.80 -6.54 -18.84
N ASP A 716 -11.54 -6.01 -19.82
CA ASP A 716 -11.81 -4.58 -19.97
C ASP A 716 -13.04 -4.20 -19.14
N THR A 717 -12.78 -3.60 -17.98
CA THR A 717 -13.83 -3.29 -16.99
C THR A 717 -14.74 -2.15 -17.43
N GLN A 718 -14.27 -1.25 -18.29
CA GLN A 718 -15.09 -0.15 -18.80
C GLN A 718 -16.03 -0.65 -19.89
N ALA A 719 -15.52 -1.39 -20.87
CA ALA A 719 -16.34 -1.98 -21.91
C ALA A 719 -17.41 -2.92 -21.33
N MET A 720 -17.08 -3.67 -20.27
CA MET A 720 -18.05 -4.55 -19.63
C MET A 720 -19.16 -3.85 -18.85
N LYS A 721 -19.00 -2.60 -18.43
CA LYS A 721 -20.13 -1.82 -17.86
C LYS A 721 -21.19 -1.52 -18.92
N GLU A 722 -20.79 -1.48 -20.19
CA GLU A 722 -21.68 -1.28 -21.33
C GLU A 722 -22.21 -2.62 -21.90
N MET A 723 -21.53 -3.74 -21.64
CA MET A 723 -21.95 -5.07 -22.07
C MET A 723 -22.91 -5.73 -21.07
N HIS A 724 -24.20 -5.69 -21.37
CA HIS A 724 -25.19 -6.53 -20.70
C HIS A 724 -25.22 -7.92 -21.36
N PHE A 725 -24.62 -8.93 -20.71
CA PHE A 725 -24.78 -10.32 -21.12
C PHE A 725 -26.07 -10.88 -20.54
N HIS A 726 -27.06 -11.10 -21.41
CA HIS A 726 -28.29 -11.77 -21.04
C HIS A 726 -28.13 -13.27 -21.28
N PRO A 727 -28.42 -14.12 -20.28
CA PRO A 727 -28.47 -15.56 -20.49
C PRO A 727 -29.45 -15.86 -21.62
N LYS A 728 -29.11 -16.73 -22.56
CA LYS A 728 -30.07 -17.16 -23.60
C LYS A 728 -30.84 -18.39 -23.16
N VAL A 729 -32.07 -18.54 -23.65
CA VAL A 729 -32.91 -19.70 -23.38
C VAL A 729 -32.26 -20.99 -23.90
N LEU A 730 -32.26 -22.02 -23.06
CA LEU A 730 -31.96 -23.38 -23.47
C LEU A 730 -33.21 -23.99 -24.12
N LYS A 731 -33.15 -24.27 -25.42
CA LYS A 731 -34.29 -24.76 -26.23
C LYS A 731 -34.92 -26.06 -25.70
N ASP A 732 -34.19 -26.80 -24.89
CA ASP A 732 -34.62 -28.08 -24.32
C ASP A 732 -35.49 -27.91 -23.05
N ILE A 733 -35.56 -26.71 -22.48
CA ILE A 733 -36.27 -26.42 -21.23
C ILE A 733 -37.51 -25.56 -21.52
N LYS A 734 -38.69 -26.20 -21.53
CA LYS A 734 -39.97 -25.54 -21.85
C LYS A 734 -40.39 -24.43 -20.87
N GLY A 735 -39.86 -24.45 -19.65
CA GLY A 735 -40.12 -23.45 -18.61
C GLY A 735 -39.32 -22.15 -18.78
N GLN A 736 -38.30 -22.11 -19.66
CA GLN A 736 -37.51 -20.91 -19.89
C GLN A 736 -38.12 -20.05 -21.01
N ILE A 737 -38.48 -18.82 -20.67
CA ILE A 737 -39.16 -17.90 -21.58
C ILE A 737 -38.16 -16.89 -22.10
N GLY A 738 -37.97 -16.84 -23.42
CA GLY A 738 -37.00 -15.97 -24.08
C GLY A 738 -37.65 -14.78 -24.77
N ALA A 739 -36.86 -13.75 -25.02
CA ALA A 739 -37.26 -12.60 -25.82
C ALA A 739 -37.48 -13.06 -27.27
N PRO A 740 -38.71 -12.92 -27.81
CA PRO A 740 -39.02 -13.37 -29.16
C PRO A 740 -38.35 -12.51 -30.26
N MET A 741 -37.90 -11.31 -29.89
CA MET A 741 -37.21 -10.38 -30.76
C MET A 741 -36.38 -9.39 -29.92
N PRO A 742 -35.36 -8.74 -30.50
CA PRO A 742 -34.65 -7.67 -29.83
C PRO A 742 -35.60 -6.50 -29.52
N GLY A 743 -35.50 -5.94 -28.31
CA GLY A 743 -36.39 -4.87 -27.87
C GLY A 743 -36.14 -4.44 -26.42
N LYS A 744 -36.79 -3.36 -26.00
CA LYS A 744 -36.67 -2.79 -24.66
C LYS A 744 -37.85 -3.20 -23.78
N VAL A 745 -37.59 -3.69 -22.56
CA VAL A 745 -38.64 -4.04 -21.59
C VAL A 745 -39.33 -2.76 -21.11
N ILE A 746 -40.63 -2.65 -21.33
CA ILE A 746 -41.44 -1.53 -20.88
C ILE A 746 -42.06 -1.82 -19.52
N ASP A 747 -42.59 -3.03 -19.35
CA ASP A 747 -43.34 -3.39 -18.16
C ASP A 747 -43.28 -4.89 -17.89
N ILE A 748 -43.31 -5.28 -16.62
CA ILE A 748 -43.30 -6.67 -16.17
C ILE A 748 -44.62 -6.92 -15.42
N LYS A 749 -45.40 -7.90 -15.88
CA LYS A 749 -46.79 -8.13 -15.44
C LYS A 749 -46.93 -9.17 -14.33
N VAL A 750 -45.83 -9.80 -13.93
CA VAL A 750 -45.79 -10.92 -12.98
C VAL A 750 -44.65 -10.75 -11.99
N GLU A 751 -44.79 -11.35 -10.81
CA GLU A 751 -43.78 -11.36 -9.75
C GLU A 751 -43.24 -12.78 -9.54
N GLU A 752 -42.04 -12.90 -8.97
CA GLU A 752 -41.49 -14.20 -8.58
C GLU A 752 -42.39 -14.88 -7.53
N GLY A 753 -42.68 -16.17 -7.72
CA GLY A 753 -43.62 -16.95 -6.91
C GLY A 753 -45.08 -16.88 -7.37
N ALA A 754 -45.42 -16.05 -8.35
CA ALA A 754 -46.78 -15.98 -8.88
C ALA A 754 -47.15 -17.22 -9.70
N LYS A 755 -48.39 -17.71 -9.55
CA LYS A 755 -48.96 -18.72 -10.45
C LYS A 755 -49.39 -18.06 -11.75
N VAL A 756 -48.98 -18.64 -12.87
CA VAL A 756 -49.31 -18.16 -14.21
C VAL A 756 -49.99 -19.24 -15.02
N ASP A 757 -51.05 -18.88 -15.72
CA ASP A 757 -51.75 -19.77 -16.65
C ASP A 757 -51.12 -19.70 -18.04
N LYS A 758 -51.31 -20.76 -18.83
CA LYS A 758 -50.90 -20.77 -20.23
C LYS A 758 -51.64 -19.65 -21.00
N GLY A 759 -50.87 -18.80 -21.68
CA GLY A 759 -51.36 -17.64 -22.43
C GLY A 759 -51.41 -16.35 -21.62
N GLN A 760 -51.09 -16.38 -20.33
CA GLN A 760 -51.07 -15.18 -19.48
C GLN A 760 -49.93 -14.22 -19.87
N PRO A 761 -50.17 -12.91 -19.95
CA PRO A 761 -49.13 -11.90 -20.17
C PRO A 761 -48.07 -11.89 -19.08
N LEU A 762 -46.81 -11.89 -19.50
CA LEU A 762 -45.64 -11.92 -18.61
C LEU A 762 -44.89 -10.59 -18.59
N CYS A 763 -44.60 -10.02 -19.76
CA CYS A 763 -43.99 -8.70 -19.88
C CYS A 763 -44.34 -8.04 -21.22
N VAL A 764 -44.03 -6.76 -21.35
CA VAL A 764 -44.19 -5.97 -22.58
C VAL A 764 -42.83 -5.52 -23.06
N LEU A 765 -42.51 -5.82 -24.32
CA LEU A 765 -41.30 -5.36 -25.01
C LEU A 765 -41.67 -4.29 -26.03
N SER A 766 -40.83 -3.27 -26.20
CA SER A 766 -40.94 -2.27 -27.26
C SER A 766 -39.78 -2.39 -28.22
N ALA A 767 -40.08 -2.55 -29.50
CA ALA A 767 -39.11 -2.56 -30.58
C ALA A 767 -39.64 -1.69 -31.72
N MET A 768 -38.84 -0.74 -32.21
CA MET A 768 -39.22 0.14 -33.32
C MET A 768 -40.57 0.86 -33.12
N LYS A 769 -40.88 1.29 -31.87
CA LYS A 769 -42.15 1.92 -31.45
C LYS A 769 -43.37 1.00 -31.51
N MET A 770 -43.18 -0.31 -31.65
CA MET A 770 -44.22 -1.32 -31.54
C MET A 770 -44.08 -2.05 -30.20
N GLU A 771 -45.18 -2.13 -29.45
CA GLU A 771 -45.24 -2.89 -28.20
C GLU A 771 -45.71 -4.33 -28.48
N THR A 772 -44.97 -5.30 -27.95
CA THR A 772 -45.24 -6.73 -28.08
C THR A 772 -45.37 -7.32 -26.68
N VAL A 773 -46.50 -7.98 -26.42
CA VAL A 773 -46.74 -8.68 -25.15
C VAL A 773 -46.17 -10.10 -25.25
N VAL A 774 -45.27 -10.45 -24.34
CA VAL A 774 -44.73 -11.80 -24.21
C VAL A 774 -45.64 -12.60 -23.28
N ASN A 775 -46.24 -13.67 -23.79
CA ASN A 775 -47.19 -14.52 -23.06
C ASN A 775 -46.57 -15.84 -22.62
N SER A 776 -47.09 -16.43 -21.54
CA SER A 776 -46.63 -17.71 -21.04
C SER A 776 -47.02 -18.88 -21.97
N PRO A 777 -46.08 -19.72 -22.41
CA PRO A 777 -46.39 -20.91 -23.22
C PRO A 777 -46.88 -22.10 -22.37
N VAL A 778 -46.69 -22.06 -21.06
CA VAL A 778 -47.02 -23.13 -20.09
C VAL A 778 -47.75 -22.56 -18.87
N ALA A 779 -48.49 -23.41 -18.15
CA ALA A 779 -49.01 -23.04 -16.83
C ALA A 779 -48.00 -23.53 -15.77
N GLY A 780 -47.79 -22.76 -14.71
CA GLY A 780 -46.82 -23.07 -13.67
C GLY A 780 -46.60 -21.93 -12.68
N THR A 781 -45.51 -21.99 -11.92
CA THR A 781 -45.13 -20.93 -10.98
C THR A 781 -43.88 -20.21 -11.47
N VAL A 782 -43.89 -18.89 -11.49
CA VAL A 782 -42.72 -18.08 -11.87
C VAL A 782 -41.63 -18.31 -10.83
N LYS A 783 -40.55 -18.97 -11.23
CA LYS A 783 -39.43 -19.29 -10.36
C LYS A 783 -38.47 -18.11 -10.22
N LYS A 784 -38.19 -17.43 -11.34
CA LYS A 784 -37.23 -16.31 -11.38
C LYS A 784 -37.45 -15.40 -12.59
N ILE A 785 -37.26 -14.10 -12.41
CA ILE A 785 -37.30 -13.08 -13.47
C ILE A 785 -35.88 -12.52 -13.66
N TYR A 786 -35.39 -12.54 -14.90
CA TYR A 786 -33.99 -12.17 -15.24
C TYR A 786 -33.87 -10.76 -15.83
N VAL A 787 -34.98 -10.04 -15.97
CA VAL A 787 -35.06 -8.73 -16.62
C VAL A 787 -35.72 -7.68 -15.72
N LYS A 788 -35.49 -6.40 -16.01
CA LYS A 788 -36.06 -5.23 -15.31
C LYS A 788 -36.65 -4.26 -16.33
N PRO A 789 -37.58 -3.39 -15.93
CA PRO A 789 -38.02 -2.28 -16.78
C PRO A 789 -36.82 -1.48 -17.30
N ASP A 790 -36.95 -0.97 -18.52
CA ASP A 790 -35.94 -0.25 -19.29
C ASP A 790 -34.71 -1.05 -19.78
N MET A 791 -34.63 -2.36 -19.54
CA MET A 791 -33.55 -3.20 -20.07
C MET A 791 -33.73 -3.48 -21.57
N ASN A 792 -32.64 -3.44 -22.35
CA ASN A 792 -32.63 -3.90 -23.74
C ASN A 792 -32.33 -5.39 -23.80
N LEU A 793 -33.03 -6.13 -24.65
CA LEU A 793 -32.86 -7.55 -24.88
C LEU A 793 -32.53 -7.81 -26.35
N GLU A 794 -31.72 -8.82 -26.61
CA GLU A 794 -31.55 -9.45 -27.91
C GLU A 794 -32.52 -10.64 -28.07
N GLY A 795 -32.62 -11.19 -29.28
CA GLY A 795 -33.37 -12.42 -29.51
C GLY A 795 -32.84 -13.59 -28.68
N ASP A 796 -33.76 -14.40 -28.16
CA ASP A 796 -33.53 -15.56 -27.29
C ASP A 796 -33.00 -15.24 -25.88
N ASP A 797 -32.88 -13.97 -25.50
CA ASP A 797 -32.49 -13.59 -24.14
C ASP A 797 -33.56 -14.04 -23.13
N LEU A 798 -33.14 -14.71 -22.07
CA LEU A 798 -33.99 -15.27 -21.02
C LEU A 798 -34.67 -14.14 -20.24
N ILE A 799 -36.00 -14.12 -20.32
CA ILE A 799 -36.86 -13.18 -19.61
C ILE A 799 -37.19 -13.72 -18.22
N LEU A 800 -37.70 -14.95 -18.14
CA LEU A 800 -38.09 -15.59 -16.87
C LEU A 800 -38.13 -17.12 -16.98
N GLU A 801 -38.16 -17.78 -15.83
CA GLU A 801 -38.26 -19.24 -15.68
C GLU A 801 -39.56 -19.60 -14.95
N ILE A 802 -40.29 -20.57 -15.48
CA ILE A 802 -41.53 -21.13 -14.94
C ILE A 802 -41.27 -22.60 -14.58
N GLU A 803 -41.62 -22.95 -13.35
CA GLU A 803 -41.61 -24.32 -12.83
C GLU A 803 -42.95 -25.03 -13.06
#